data_AF-A0A8H8R3C1-F1
#
_entry.id   AF-A0A8H8R3C1-F1
#
_cell.length_a   1.000
_cell.length_b   1.000
_cell.length_c   1.000
_cell.angle_alpha   90.00
_cell.angle_beta   90.00
_cell.angle_gamma   90.00
#
_symmetry.space_group_name_H-M   'P 1'
#
loop_
_entity.id
_entity.type
_entity.pdbx_description
1 polymer ?
#
loop_
_entity_poly.entity_id
_entity_poly.type
_entity_poly.pdbx_seq_one_letter_code
_entity_poly.pdbx_strand_id
1 'polypeptide(L)'
;MAENNETHQRDAIQGSELPKERKKLILNAFVINSPGHLSPGLWKHPRNNSADYTSLKYWTDLAQLLDKANFHALFVADVLGGYDVYKGPENVGPAVPSAAQFPINDPLYLVPVLAAATKNLVFGITASTTYEQPYQMARRFSTVDHLSGGRVAWNIVTSYLESAARNLGLDTQIEHDERYRIADEYMDVVYKLWEGSWRDDAVKKNRETGQYADPDLVRQIHHKGKYFNVPGPHLCEPSPQRTPFLFQAGTSKAGKAFGAKHAEAIFMSAQLPELVQPAVKIIREQAKENGRDPSNIKIIAGITIIVAETDEAAKAKREELLSYGDREGALALFGGWTGIDLSTYTDDEDFRFVKDYSVRSVVDRWSSTVPGSDNLPWNKSRIAEYLILGGTGAKAIGSPKTVVDELERWVDIGGIDGFNFANVTIPGSFEDIIDFVLPELQRRGLFRTEVEKEGVTTLPAGTKPQKTLKSHATIRKLEAMDSGDESIFAFPFQDLDYIPYGFSSDTAPYIETPIATLRAAATLMCLGLSSGGGVALAPQNTVPTVVCDLGCGDGEFLISLLDHINKTSNSIATGVGIDYDTALIKSAGVASEIRGVDSQWLVYDFNDDQDDLVNQLINIHRVTHVFIALVPKQLALLTVRGILTRLCESGVVVCCYKFHPLYLTPVKRDVLMDLVVYDRTSCGEVITVKVSSVGAKAK
;
A
#
# COMPACT_ATOMS: atom_id res chain seq x y z
N MET A 1 -40.20 65.07 -20.25
CA MET A 1 -39.57 65.13 -21.58
C MET A 1 -38.37 64.20 -21.51
N ALA A 2 -38.63 62.88 -21.54
CA ALA A 2 -38.65 62.03 -22.74
C ALA A 2 -37.22 61.83 -23.27
N GLU A 3 -36.59 60.70 -22.90
CA GLU A 3 -36.22 59.56 -23.79
C GLU A 3 -34.76 59.75 -24.29
N ASN A 4 -33.80 58.83 -24.14
CA ASN A 4 -33.82 57.37 -24.23
C ASN A 4 -32.83 56.71 -23.26
N ASN A 5 -33.32 55.65 -22.61
CA ASN A 5 -32.56 54.54 -22.05
C ASN A 5 -32.46 53.45 -23.14
N GLU A 6 -31.54 52.49 -22.92
CA GLU A 6 -31.34 51.23 -23.66
C GLU A 6 -30.30 51.24 -24.79
N THR A 7 -29.06 50.91 -24.43
CA THR A 7 -28.40 49.72 -24.98
C THR A 7 -27.26 49.26 -24.07
N HIS A 8 -27.50 48.10 -23.42
CA HIS A 8 -26.58 47.08 -22.91
C HIS A 8 -25.07 47.41 -22.92
N GLN A 9 -24.34 47.49 -21.80
CA GLN A 9 -24.31 46.60 -20.63
C GLN A 9 -24.06 45.12 -20.99
N ARG A 10 -22.98 44.85 -21.73
CA ARG A 10 -22.30 43.54 -21.79
C ARG A 10 -20.84 43.80 -22.21
N ASP A 11 -19.97 44.17 -21.28
CA ASP A 11 -18.50 44.11 -21.45
C ASP A 11 -17.83 44.61 -20.16
N ALA A 12 -17.94 43.85 -19.05
CA ALA A 12 -17.17 44.16 -17.84
C ALA A 12 -17.11 43.04 -16.79
N ILE A 13 -17.06 41.75 -17.16
CA ILE A 13 -16.61 40.71 -16.22
C ILE A 13 -15.84 39.62 -17.00
N GLN A 14 -14.61 39.91 -17.39
CA GLN A 14 -13.58 38.88 -17.54
C GLN A 14 -12.50 39.22 -16.53
N GLY A 15 -12.65 38.63 -15.33
CA GLY A 15 -11.53 38.57 -14.39
C GLY A 15 -10.40 37.84 -15.09
N SER A 16 -9.28 38.52 -15.24
CA SER A 16 -8.03 37.91 -15.66
C SER A 16 -7.60 36.93 -14.56
N GLU A 17 -8.02 35.66 -14.68
CA GLU A 17 -7.34 34.58 -14.00
C GLU A 17 -5.87 34.62 -14.46
N LEU A 18 -4.95 34.80 -13.50
CA LEU A 18 -3.53 34.54 -13.72
C LEU A 18 -3.39 33.16 -14.39
N PRO A 19 -2.53 32.98 -15.41
CA PRO A 19 -2.38 31.67 -16.06
C PRO A 19 -2.11 30.61 -15.00
N LYS A 20 -3.01 29.63 -14.88
CA LYS A 20 -2.80 28.46 -14.02
C LYS A 20 -1.44 27.87 -14.39
N GLU A 21 -0.50 27.87 -13.45
CA GLU A 21 0.82 27.31 -13.67
C GLU A 21 0.65 25.86 -14.12
N ARG A 22 1.08 25.57 -15.36
CA ARG A 22 0.86 24.24 -15.95
C ARG A 22 1.72 23.21 -15.24
N LYS A 23 1.10 22.10 -14.84
CA LYS A 23 1.75 20.99 -14.16
C LYS A 23 2.91 20.46 -15.01
N LYS A 24 4.11 20.41 -14.43
CA LYS A 24 5.28 19.80 -15.05
C LYS A 24 5.16 18.27 -15.04
N LEU A 25 5.48 17.65 -16.17
CA LEU A 25 5.39 16.21 -16.36
C LEU A 25 6.61 15.47 -15.83
N ILE A 26 6.37 14.35 -15.17
CA ILE A 26 7.40 13.39 -14.77
C ILE A 26 7.70 12.50 -15.97
N LEU A 27 8.94 12.50 -16.44
CA LEU A 27 9.34 11.70 -17.62
C LEU A 27 10.40 10.68 -17.21
N ASN A 28 10.09 9.40 -17.41
CA ASN A 28 10.98 8.29 -17.10
C ASN A 28 11.27 7.47 -18.36
N ALA A 29 12.47 6.95 -18.46
CA ALA A 29 12.86 5.98 -19.48
C ALA A 29 12.54 4.57 -18.99
N PHE A 30 11.66 3.83 -19.68
CA PHE A 30 11.24 2.49 -19.26
C PHE A 30 12.04 1.42 -20.01
N VAL A 31 12.88 0.71 -19.27
CA VAL A 31 13.85 -0.27 -19.78
C VAL A 31 13.80 -1.56 -18.96
N ILE A 32 14.56 -2.56 -19.39
CA ILE A 32 14.77 -3.83 -18.68
C ILE A 32 16.22 -4.25 -18.89
N ASN A 33 16.82 -4.98 -17.94
CA ASN A 33 18.19 -5.48 -18.08
C ASN A 33 18.23 -6.77 -18.94
N SER A 34 17.77 -6.66 -20.18
CA SER A 34 17.62 -7.73 -21.17
C SER A 34 17.73 -7.13 -22.59
N PRO A 35 18.10 -7.94 -23.61
CA PRO A 35 18.21 -7.46 -24.98
C PRO A 35 16.87 -7.06 -25.63
N GLY A 36 15.75 -7.47 -25.06
CA GLY A 36 14.43 -7.00 -25.46
C GLY A 36 13.47 -6.83 -24.28
N HIS A 37 12.56 -5.87 -24.41
CA HIS A 37 11.56 -5.51 -23.39
C HIS A 37 10.14 -5.76 -23.88
N LEU A 38 9.46 -4.72 -24.36
CA LEU A 38 8.08 -4.76 -24.85
C LEU A 38 7.99 -4.84 -26.38
N SER A 39 9.15 -4.84 -27.06
CA SER A 39 9.23 -4.85 -28.52
C SER A 39 10.09 -6.03 -29.00
N PRO A 40 9.55 -7.26 -29.01
CA PRO A 40 10.32 -8.47 -29.32
C PRO A 40 10.83 -8.46 -30.77
N GLY A 41 12.07 -8.92 -30.96
CA GLY A 41 12.76 -8.94 -32.26
C GLY A 41 13.46 -7.64 -32.65
N LEU A 42 13.14 -6.50 -32.02
CA LEU A 42 13.70 -5.20 -32.40
C LEU A 42 15.19 -5.05 -32.09
N TRP A 43 15.81 -5.96 -31.35
CA TRP A 43 17.26 -6.00 -31.12
C TRP A 43 18.06 -6.09 -32.44
N LYS A 44 17.44 -6.58 -33.52
CA LYS A 44 18.02 -6.66 -34.87
C LYS A 44 18.06 -5.32 -35.61
N HIS A 45 17.28 -4.33 -35.17
CA HIS A 45 17.15 -3.05 -35.86
C HIS A 45 18.49 -2.28 -35.81
N PRO A 46 18.99 -1.68 -36.90
CA PRO A 46 20.32 -1.06 -36.94
C PRO A 46 20.55 0.09 -35.95
N ARG A 47 19.48 0.80 -35.54
CA ARG A 47 19.52 1.83 -34.48
C ARG A 47 19.33 1.27 -33.05
N ASN A 48 19.30 -0.05 -32.89
CA ASN A 48 19.10 -0.69 -31.59
C ASN A 48 20.36 -1.42 -31.13
N ASN A 49 20.90 -0.95 -30.01
CA ASN A 49 22.08 -1.49 -29.36
C ASN A 49 21.70 -2.29 -28.10
N SER A 50 20.42 -2.61 -27.89
CA SER A 50 19.98 -3.34 -26.69
C SER A 50 20.63 -4.71 -26.53
N ALA A 51 21.15 -5.31 -27.60
CA ALA A 51 21.97 -6.52 -27.55
C ALA A 51 23.23 -6.37 -26.66
N ASP A 52 23.72 -5.14 -26.48
CA ASP A 52 24.90 -4.82 -25.65
C ASP A 52 24.57 -4.67 -24.15
N TYR A 53 23.39 -5.08 -23.68
CA TYR A 53 22.96 -4.97 -22.28
C TYR A 53 23.92 -5.60 -21.26
N THR A 54 24.82 -6.50 -21.66
CA THR A 54 25.87 -7.06 -20.78
C THR A 54 27.06 -6.12 -20.58
N SER A 55 27.14 -5.01 -21.32
CA SER A 55 28.23 -4.04 -21.28
C SER A 55 27.90 -2.90 -20.32
N LEU A 56 28.83 -2.58 -19.41
CA LEU A 56 28.70 -1.38 -18.55
C LEU A 56 28.61 -0.10 -19.38
N LYS A 57 29.35 -0.02 -20.51
CA LYS A 57 29.39 1.17 -21.37
C LYS A 57 28.01 1.48 -21.94
N TYR A 58 27.27 0.46 -22.38
CA TYR A 58 25.91 0.61 -22.89
C TYR A 58 25.00 1.31 -21.87
N TRP A 59 25.04 0.84 -20.61
CA TRP A 59 24.22 1.42 -19.56
C TRP A 59 24.68 2.82 -19.15
N THR A 60 25.99 3.06 -19.02
CA THR A 60 26.51 4.38 -18.66
C THR A 60 26.22 5.43 -19.72
N ASP A 61 26.34 5.08 -21.01
CA ASP A 61 26.03 5.97 -22.12
C ASP A 61 24.54 6.34 -22.11
N LEU A 62 23.66 5.35 -21.94
CA LEU A 62 22.21 5.58 -21.85
C LEU A 62 21.85 6.46 -20.63
N ALA A 63 22.41 6.16 -19.46
CA ALA A 63 22.15 6.93 -18.26
C ALA A 63 22.62 8.40 -18.41
N GLN A 64 23.78 8.62 -19.02
CA GLN A 64 24.29 9.97 -19.30
C GLN A 64 23.45 10.73 -20.32
N LEU A 65 22.96 10.05 -21.36
CA LEU A 65 22.04 10.64 -22.34
C LEU A 65 20.77 11.16 -21.64
N LEU A 66 20.16 10.33 -20.81
CA LEU A 66 18.93 10.65 -20.09
C LEU A 66 19.13 11.74 -19.02
N ASP A 67 20.24 11.68 -18.27
CA ASP A 67 20.59 12.66 -17.25
C ASP A 67 20.81 14.06 -17.87
N LYS A 68 21.53 14.14 -18.99
CA LYS A 68 21.73 15.39 -19.76
C LYS A 68 20.43 15.96 -20.31
N ALA A 69 19.48 15.09 -20.68
CA ALA A 69 18.15 15.47 -21.15
C ALA A 69 17.16 15.77 -20.01
N ASN A 70 17.64 15.80 -18.76
CA ASN A 70 16.83 16.06 -17.56
C ASN A 70 15.68 15.07 -17.34
N PHE A 71 15.78 13.83 -17.81
CA PHE A 71 14.83 12.78 -17.43
C PHE A 71 14.80 12.63 -15.90
N HIS A 72 13.65 12.22 -15.36
CA HIS A 72 13.48 12.05 -13.92
C HIS A 72 14.10 10.73 -13.46
N ALA A 73 13.77 9.62 -14.15
CA ALA A 73 14.27 8.31 -13.79
C ALA A 73 14.61 7.44 -15.01
N LEU A 74 15.60 6.56 -14.82
CA LEU A 74 15.73 5.30 -15.53
C LEU A 74 14.94 4.25 -14.75
N PHE A 75 13.78 3.87 -15.25
CA PHE A 75 12.92 2.86 -14.64
C PHE A 75 13.24 1.49 -15.25
N VAL A 76 13.87 0.61 -14.47
CA VAL A 76 14.32 -0.72 -14.89
C VAL A 76 13.31 -1.77 -14.37
N ALA A 77 12.53 -2.32 -15.29
CA ALA A 77 11.67 -3.48 -15.07
C ALA A 77 12.50 -4.72 -14.71
N ASP A 78 11.84 -5.73 -14.14
CA ASP A 78 12.44 -7.04 -13.89
C ASP A 78 11.38 -8.14 -13.86
N VAL A 79 11.81 -9.36 -14.20
CA VAL A 79 11.07 -10.61 -14.05
C VAL A 79 12.02 -11.71 -13.61
N LEU A 80 11.53 -12.60 -12.73
CA LEU A 80 12.35 -13.69 -12.17
C LEU A 80 12.11 -15.03 -12.86
N GLY A 81 11.44 -15.02 -14.01
CA GLY A 81 11.06 -16.23 -14.73
C GLY A 81 10.95 -15.96 -16.23
N GLY A 82 11.13 -17.00 -17.04
CA GLY A 82 10.91 -16.94 -18.48
C GLY A 82 9.44 -16.97 -18.85
N TYR A 83 9.12 -16.46 -20.04
CA TYR A 83 7.79 -16.52 -20.64
C TYR A 83 7.55 -17.89 -21.27
N ASP A 84 6.87 -18.79 -20.55
CA ASP A 84 6.87 -20.23 -20.85
C ASP A 84 5.47 -20.85 -20.97
N VAL A 85 4.48 -20.03 -21.36
CA VAL A 85 3.08 -20.45 -21.55
C VAL A 85 2.77 -20.80 -23.01
N TYR A 86 3.36 -20.08 -23.97
CA TYR A 86 3.03 -20.21 -25.39
C TYR A 86 3.69 -21.44 -26.01
N LYS A 87 2.92 -22.21 -26.80
CA LYS A 87 3.32 -23.50 -27.38
C LYS A 87 3.63 -24.56 -26.32
N GLY A 88 2.73 -24.68 -25.36
CA GLY A 88 2.80 -25.64 -24.26
C GLY A 88 3.49 -25.11 -23.00
N PRO A 89 3.22 -25.76 -21.85
CA PRO A 89 3.79 -25.34 -20.57
C PRO A 89 5.30 -25.52 -20.56
N GLU A 90 5.99 -24.66 -19.81
CA GLU A 90 7.44 -24.70 -19.60
C GLU A 90 8.25 -24.48 -20.90
N ASN A 91 7.62 -23.92 -21.93
CA ASN A 91 8.27 -23.67 -23.22
C ASN A 91 8.74 -22.22 -23.36
N VAL A 92 9.99 -21.96 -22.97
CA VAL A 92 10.66 -20.67 -23.24
C VAL A 92 11.10 -20.49 -24.70
N GLY A 93 11.00 -21.53 -25.52
CA GLY A 93 11.52 -21.59 -26.89
C GLY A 93 11.11 -20.40 -27.78
N PRO A 94 9.85 -19.96 -27.78
CA PRO A 94 9.42 -18.79 -28.56
C PRO A 94 10.01 -17.45 -28.06
N ALA A 95 10.27 -17.32 -26.76
CA ALA A 95 10.82 -16.10 -26.19
C ALA A 95 12.33 -15.93 -26.50
N VAL A 96 13.10 -17.03 -26.49
CA VAL A 96 14.57 -16.99 -26.60
C VAL A 96 15.09 -16.33 -27.90
N PRO A 97 14.69 -16.73 -29.13
CA PRO A 97 15.22 -16.13 -30.36
C PRO A 97 14.84 -14.66 -30.55
N SER A 98 13.68 -14.29 -30.00
CA SER A 98 13.10 -12.95 -30.11
C SER A 98 13.67 -11.96 -29.10
N ALA A 99 14.48 -12.43 -28.14
CA ALA A 99 14.91 -11.66 -26.98
C ALA A 99 13.74 -11.11 -26.13
N ALA A 100 12.61 -11.81 -26.07
CA ALA A 100 11.42 -11.37 -25.32
C ALA A 100 11.64 -11.49 -23.81
N GLN A 101 12.22 -10.44 -23.20
CA GLN A 101 12.62 -10.41 -21.78
C GLN A 101 13.50 -11.59 -21.37
N PHE A 102 14.28 -12.11 -22.31
CA PHE A 102 15.15 -13.25 -22.11
C PHE A 102 16.38 -13.16 -23.04
N PRO A 103 17.60 -13.45 -22.58
CA PRO A 103 18.02 -13.59 -21.17
C PRO A 103 17.81 -12.29 -20.38
N ILE A 104 17.80 -12.36 -19.05
CA ILE A 104 17.62 -11.21 -18.16
C ILE A 104 18.62 -11.23 -17.01
N ASN A 105 19.20 -10.08 -16.68
CA ASN A 105 20.17 -9.88 -15.60
C ASN A 105 19.56 -9.06 -14.45
N ASP A 106 20.10 -9.21 -13.23
CA ASP A 106 19.64 -8.43 -12.06
C ASP A 106 19.85 -6.92 -12.28
N PRO A 107 18.80 -6.08 -12.13
CA PRO A 107 18.87 -4.65 -12.38
C PRO A 107 19.53 -3.83 -11.25
N LEU A 108 19.55 -4.33 -10.00
CA LEU A 108 20.04 -3.56 -8.86
C LEU A 108 21.55 -3.31 -8.94
N TYR A 109 22.30 -4.25 -9.53
CA TYR A 109 23.74 -4.12 -9.72
C TYR A 109 24.15 -3.02 -10.70
N LEU A 110 23.21 -2.48 -11.49
CA LEU A 110 23.46 -1.30 -12.33
C LEU A 110 23.65 -0.04 -11.49
N VAL A 111 22.93 0.09 -10.36
CA VAL A 111 22.79 1.37 -9.64
C VAL A 111 24.14 2.02 -9.27
N PRO A 112 25.13 1.34 -8.67
CA PRO A 112 26.38 2.00 -8.28
C PRO A 112 27.15 2.60 -9.46
N VAL A 113 27.17 1.91 -10.60
CA VAL A 113 27.91 2.34 -11.79
C VAL A 113 27.20 3.51 -12.47
N LEU A 114 25.87 3.44 -12.59
CA LEU A 114 25.09 4.52 -13.20
C LEU A 114 25.04 5.76 -12.33
N ALA A 115 25.00 5.58 -11.00
CA ALA A 115 25.13 6.68 -10.07
C ALA A 115 26.45 7.41 -10.23
N ALA A 116 27.57 6.69 -10.39
CA ALA A 116 28.87 7.31 -10.63
C ALA A 116 28.96 8.08 -11.96
N ALA A 117 28.16 7.68 -12.96
CA ALA A 117 28.15 8.28 -14.29
C ALA A 117 27.19 9.48 -14.45
N THR A 118 26.31 9.73 -13.49
CA THR A 118 25.20 10.71 -13.58
C THR A 118 25.07 11.55 -12.31
N LYS A 119 24.39 12.69 -12.41
CA LYS A 119 24.18 13.62 -11.30
C LYS A 119 22.77 13.61 -10.74
N ASN A 120 21.74 13.56 -11.60
CA ASN A 120 20.36 13.87 -11.22
C ASN A 120 19.38 12.73 -11.47
N LEU A 121 19.72 11.81 -12.39
CA LEU A 121 18.89 10.68 -12.77
C LEU A 121 18.61 9.77 -11.57
N VAL A 122 17.33 9.45 -11.35
CA VAL A 122 16.86 8.46 -10.38
C VAL A 122 16.88 7.06 -11.01
N PHE A 123 17.17 6.03 -10.22
CA PHE A 123 17.19 4.64 -10.66
C PHE A 123 16.01 3.88 -10.05
N GLY A 124 14.92 3.74 -10.81
CA GLY A 124 13.74 2.98 -10.39
C GLY A 124 13.94 1.50 -10.65
N ILE A 125 14.27 0.73 -9.61
CA ILE A 125 14.61 -0.69 -9.73
C ILE A 125 13.44 -1.55 -9.29
N THR A 126 13.03 -2.47 -10.16
CA THR A 126 12.01 -3.47 -9.83
C THR A 126 12.62 -4.58 -8.97
N ALA A 127 11.96 -4.89 -7.85
CA ALA A 127 12.33 -6.04 -7.02
C ALA A 127 11.08 -6.64 -6.37
N SER A 128 11.01 -7.97 -6.31
CA SER A 128 9.84 -8.70 -5.84
C SER A 128 9.85 -8.94 -4.33
N THR A 129 8.70 -8.78 -3.68
CA THR A 129 8.49 -9.12 -2.27
C THR A 129 8.18 -10.61 -2.04
N THR A 130 8.11 -11.41 -3.11
CA THR A 130 7.57 -12.78 -3.05
C THR A 130 8.60 -13.84 -2.63
N TYR A 131 9.85 -13.68 -3.06
CA TYR A 131 10.84 -14.77 -2.94
C TYR A 131 12.07 -14.40 -2.09
N GLU A 132 12.41 -13.12 -1.97
CA GLU A 132 13.57 -12.67 -1.19
C GLU A 132 13.13 -12.15 0.19
N GLN A 133 13.87 -12.49 1.24
CA GLN A 133 13.56 -12.06 2.61
C GLN A 133 13.71 -10.54 2.82
N PRO A 134 12.81 -9.89 3.58
CA PRO A 134 12.82 -8.43 3.77
C PRO A 134 14.09 -7.87 4.41
N TYR A 135 14.75 -8.63 5.28
CA TYR A 135 16.00 -8.21 5.90
C TYR A 135 17.16 -8.05 4.89
N GLN A 136 17.23 -8.92 3.89
CA GLN A 136 18.25 -8.84 2.84
C GLN A 136 17.95 -7.69 1.87
N MET A 137 16.69 -7.55 1.48
CA MET A 137 16.20 -6.46 0.63
C MET A 137 16.48 -5.09 1.26
N ALA A 138 16.18 -4.95 2.56
CA ALA A 138 16.44 -3.73 3.31
C ALA A 138 17.92 -3.31 3.24
N ARG A 139 18.84 -4.26 3.43
CA ARG A 139 20.29 -4.01 3.32
C ARG A 139 20.69 -3.61 1.90
N ARG A 140 20.19 -4.32 0.90
CA ARG A 140 20.50 -4.07 -0.53
C ARG A 140 20.12 -2.65 -0.94
N PHE A 141 18.88 -2.23 -0.63
CA PHE A 141 18.42 -0.88 -0.94
C PHE A 141 19.10 0.20 -0.12
N SER A 142 19.34 0.03 1.19
CA SER A 142 20.13 1.00 1.96
C SER A 142 21.55 1.18 1.39
N THR A 143 22.17 0.08 0.93
CA THR A 143 23.50 0.14 0.32
C THR A 143 23.51 0.99 -0.95
N VAL A 144 22.60 0.70 -1.90
CA VAL A 144 22.57 1.48 -3.15
C VAL A 144 21.99 2.88 -2.96
N ASP A 145 21.21 3.12 -1.89
CA ASP A 145 20.78 4.47 -1.50
C ASP A 145 21.97 5.33 -1.07
N HIS A 146 22.85 4.81 -0.20
CA HIS A 146 24.11 5.46 0.15
C HIS A 146 24.99 5.72 -1.08
N LEU A 147 25.21 4.69 -1.92
CA LEU A 147 26.10 4.79 -3.08
C LEU A 147 25.56 5.72 -4.17
N SER A 148 24.23 5.82 -4.31
CA SER A 148 23.61 6.71 -5.30
C SER A 148 23.45 8.15 -4.81
N GLY A 149 23.76 8.42 -3.53
CA GLY A 149 23.51 9.72 -2.92
C GLY A 149 22.02 10.00 -2.72
N GLY A 150 21.21 8.97 -2.49
CA GLY A 150 19.77 9.11 -2.34
C GLY A 150 19.01 9.14 -3.65
N ARG A 151 19.43 8.42 -4.69
CA ARG A 151 18.78 8.45 -6.03
C ARG A 151 18.24 7.09 -6.47
N VAL A 152 18.12 6.12 -5.56
CA VAL A 152 17.45 4.86 -5.85
C VAL A 152 15.95 4.96 -5.54
N ALA A 153 15.14 4.31 -6.36
CA ALA A 153 13.73 4.09 -6.12
C ALA A 153 13.43 2.59 -6.25
N TRP A 154 12.45 2.08 -5.50
CA TRP A 154 12.04 0.69 -5.55
C TRP A 154 10.65 0.58 -6.20
N ASN A 155 10.56 -0.11 -7.33
CA ASN A 155 9.29 -0.57 -7.88
C ASN A 155 8.90 -1.91 -7.25
N ILE A 156 7.95 -1.83 -6.31
CA ILE A 156 7.46 -2.97 -5.52
C ILE A 156 6.54 -3.83 -6.38
N VAL A 157 6.91 -5.09 -6.58
CA VAL A 157 6.10 -6.07 -7.33
C VAL A 157 5.94 -7.36 -6.53
N THR A 158 4.89 -8.12 -6.85
CA THR A 158 4.56 -9.41 -6.22
C THR A 158 4.81 -10.60 -7.16
N SER A 159 5.47 -10.37 -8.30
CA SER A 159 5.66 -11.37 -9.36
C SER A 159 4.35 -11.99 -9.87
N TYR A 160 4.42 -12.74 -10.99
CA TYR A 160 3.24 -13.40 -11.57
C TYR A 160 3.55 -14.63 -12.41
N LEU A 161 4.77 -14.76 -12.93
CA LEU A 161 5.17 -15.88 -13.79
C LEU A 161 5.34 -17.17 -12.98
N GLU A 162 4.59 -18.22 -13.33
CA GLU A 162 4.72 -19.56 -12.74
C GLU A 162 6.15 -20.12 -12.81
N SER A 163 6.89 -19.81 -13.87
CA SER A 163 8.29 -20.17 -14.02
C SER A 163 9.19 -19.63 -12.91
N ALA A 164 8.87 -18.46 -12.34
CA ALA A 164 9.60 -17.92 -11.19
C ALA A 164 9.32 -18.72 -9.91
N ALA A 165 8.06 -19.11 -9.67
CA ALA A 165 7.71 -19.94 -8.51
C ALA A 165 8.48 -21.27 -8.52
N ARG A 166 8.43 -21.99 -9.64
CA ARG A 166 9.13 -23.28 -9.81
C ARG A 166 10.62 -23.18 -9.51
N ASN A 167 11.28 -22.15 -10.05
CA ASN A 167 12.73 -21.98 -9.89
C ASN A 167 13.15 -21.42 -8.52
N LEU A 168 12.23 -20.77 -7.80
CA LEU A 168 12.51 -20.14 -6.50
C LEU A 168 11.91 -20.93 -5.32
N GLY A 169 11.62 -22.21 -5.54
CA GLY A 169 11.32 -23.18 -4.49
C GLY A 169 9.84 -23.33 -4.11
N LEU A 170 8.92 -22.90 -4.99
CA LEU A 170 7.48 -23.14 -4.84
C LEU A 170 6.98 -24.04 -5.97
N ASP A 171 5.96 -24.87 -5.70
CA ASP A 171 5.35 -25.73 -6.73
C ASP A 171 4.50 -24.92 -7.72
N THR A 172 3.80 -23.90 -7.23
CA THR A 172 2.94 -22.99 -7.99
C THR A 172 2.99 -21.59 -7.38
N GLN A 173 2.46 -20.59 -8.11
CA GLN A 173 2.32 -19.25 -7.58
C GLN A 173 1.50 -19.20 -6.29
N ILE A 174 1.96 -18.38 -5.36
CA ILE A 174 1.13 -17.95 -4.24
C ILE A 174 -0.09 -17.20 -4.81
N GLU A 175 -1.26 -17.45 -4.23
CA GLU A 175 -2.52 -16.82 -4.62
C GLU A 175 -2.39 -15.29 -4.67
N HIS A 176 -3.03 -14.67 -5.67
CA HIS A 176 -2.87 -13.26 -6.01
C HIS A 176 -3.06 -12.30 -4.83
N ASP A 177 -4.17 -12.40 -4.10
CA ASP A 177 -4.45 -11.53 -2.96
C ASP A 177 -3.54 -11.85 -1.75
N GLU A 178 -3.20 -13.12 -1.54
CA GLU A 178 -2.24 -13.54 -0.50
C GLU A 178 -0.85 -12.94 -0.75
N ARG A 179 -0.38 -12.84 -2.00
CA ARG A 179 0.89 -12.16 -2.30
C ARG A 179 0.88 -10.69 -1.87
N TYR A 180 -0.26 -10.00 -2.00
CA TYR A 180 -0.38 -8.62 -1.51
C TYR A 180 -0.45 -8.54 0.02
N ARG A 181 -1.03 -9.53 0.71
CA ARG A 181 -0.97 -9.60 2.18
C ARG A 181 0.46 -9.85 2.68
N ILE A 182 1.21 -10.73 2.02
CA ILE A 182 2.64 -10.93 2.29
C ILE A 182 3.40 -9.63 2.05
N ALA A 183 3.18 -8.98 0.90
CA ALA A 183 3.83 -7.71 0.57
C ALA A 183 3.53 -6.61 1.60
N ASP A 184 2.31 -6.55 2.15
CA ASP A 184 1.94 -5.56 3.15
C ASP A 184 2.76 -5.71 4.43
N GLU A 185 2.86 -6.94 4.97
CA GLU A 185 3.71 -7.21 6.13
C GLU A 185 5.20 -7.04 5.82
N TYR A 186 5.63 -7.36 4.58
CA TYR A 186 6.98 -7.11 4.09
C TYR A 186 7.36 -5.64 4.21
N MET A 187 6.47 -4.75 3.77
CA MET A 187 6.67 -3.31 3.86
C MET A 187 6.81 -2.85 5.31
N ASP A 188 6.00 -3.39 6.23
CA ASP A 188 6.14 -3.10 7.66
C ASP A 188 7.49 -3.53 8.23
N VAL A 189 8.05 -4.66 7.80
CA VAL A 189 9.41 -5.07 8.22
C VAL A 189 10.45 -4.08 7.73
N VAL A 190 10.45 -3.75 6.43
CA VAL A 190 11.49 -2.87 5.86
C VAL A 190 11.38 -1.43 6.37
N TYR A 191 10.18 -0.89 6.59
CA TYR A 191 10.00 0.42 7.22
C TYR A 191 10.56 0.44 8.64
N LYS A 192 10.30 -0.60 9.44
CA LYS A 192 10.88 -0.70 10.79
C LYS A 192 12.41 -0.75 10.75
N LEU A 193 12.99 -1.43 9.76
CA LEU A 193 14.45 -1.48 9.58
C LEU A 193 15.03 -0.11 9.15
N TRP A 194 14.48 0.51 8.10
CA TRP A 194 15.00 1.75 7.52
C TRP A 194 14.77 2.99 8.37
N GLU A 195 13.57 3.12 8.94
CA GLU A 195 13.17 4.31 9.70
C GLU A 195 13.36 4.10 11.20
N GLY A 196 13.04 2.91 11.70
CA GLY A 196 12.90 2.67 13.13
C GLY A 196 14.15 2.13 13.83
N SER A 197 15.05 1.43 13.15
CA SER A 197 16.12 0.69 13.83
C SER A 197 17.29 1.56 14.29
N TRP A 198 17.56 2.67 13.60
CA TRP A 198 18.64 3.61 13.92
C TRP A 198 18.07 5.02 14.02
N ARG A 199 18.35 5.73 15.12
CA ARG A 199 18.00 7.16 15.25
C ARG A 199 18.86 8.01 14.30
N ASP A 200 18.36 9.18 13.90
CA ASP A 200 19.04 10.07 12.94
C ASP A 200 20.47 10.46 13.35
N ASP A 201 20.73 10.60 14.65
CA ASP A 201 22.03 10.99 15.20
C ASP A 201 22.80 9.81 15.82
N ALA A 202 22.43 8.56 15.51
CA ALA A 202 23.10 7.37 16.04
C ALA A 202 24.59 7.31 15.64
N VAL A 203 24.93 7.75 14.42
CA VAL A 203 26.31 7.77 13.92
C VAL A 203 27.01 9.06 14.36
N LYS A 204 28.06 8.93 15.18
CA LYS A 204 28.82 10.05 15.75
C LYS A 204 30.14 10.31 15.02
N LYS A 205 30.81 9.26 14.52
CA LYS A 205 32.15 9.32 13.88
C LYS A 205 33.16 10.10 14.74
N ASN A 206 33.09 9.95 16.06
CA ASN A 206 33.91 10.71 17.01
C ASN A 206 35.33 10.12 17.09
N ARG A 207 36.31 10.85 16.54
CA ARG A 207 37.72 10.44 16.53
C ARG A 207 38.42 10.61 17.88
N GLU A 208 37.95 11.52 18.72
CA GLU A 208 38.55 11.77 20.04
C GLU A 208 38.22 10.65 21.02
N THR A 209 36.97 10.21 21.03
CA THR A 209 36.52 9.10 21.90
C THR A 209 36.69 7.72 21.26
N GLY A 210 36.92 7.65 19.95
CA GLY A 210 36.94 6.41 19.18
C GLY A 210 35.55 5.81 18.89
N GLN A 211 34.47 6.51 19.27
CA GLN A 211 33.11 6.03 19.11
C GLN A 211 32.56 6.32 17.70
N TYR A 212 32.31 5.27 16.91
CA TYR A 212 31.68 5.43 15.59
C TYR A 212 30.18 5.71 15.69
N ALA A 213 29.45 4.96 16.51
CA ALA A 213 28.01 5.11 16.72
C ALA A 213 27.65 4.92 18.21
N ASP A 214 26.52 5.48 18.60
CA ASP A 214 25.94 5.37 19.93
C ASP A 214 25.06 4.12 20.02
N PRO A 215 25.41 3.11 20.83
CA PRO A 215 24.66 1.86 20.92
C PRO A 215 23.24 2.06 21.47
N ASP A 216 23.00 3.08 22.29
CA ASP A 216 21.67 3.34 22.88
C ASP A 216 20.70 3.93 21.84
N LEU A 217 21.21 4.34 20.67
CA LEU A 217 20.46 4.92 19.56
C LEU A 217 20.23 3.93 18.41
N VAL A 218 20.57 2.66 18.63
CA VAL A 218 20.35 1.56 17.70
C VAL A 218 19.51 0.50 18.40
N ARG A 219 18.34 0.19 17.84
CA ARG A 219 17.38 -0.73 18.43
C ARG A 219 16.98 -1.87 17.50
N GLN A 220 16.67 -2.99 18.12
CA GLN A 220 15.94 -4.09 17.52
C GLN A 220 14.55 -3.61 17.08
N ILE A 221 14.01 -4.19 16.02
CA ILE A 221 12.65 -3.88 15.52
C ILE A 221 11.58 -4.82 16.09
N HIS A 222 12.00 -5.97 16.64
CA HIS A 222 11.16 -7.00 17.27
C HIS A 222 9.89 -7.33 16.48
N HIS A 223 9.96 -7.36 15.15
CA HIS A 223 8.81 -7.64 14.31
C HIS A 223 8.41 -9.12 14.44
N LYS A 224 7.16 -9.37 14.83
CA LYS A 224 6.53 -10.69 14.81
C LYS A 224 5.16 -10.57 14.14
N GLY A 225 5.06 -10.99 12.89
CA GLY A 225 3.81 -11.01 12.13
C GLY A 225 3.42 -12.42 11.72
N LYS A 226 2.48 -12.53 10.78
CA LYS A 226 2.00 -13.81 10.25
C LYS A 226 3.05 -14.45 9.34
N TYR A 227 3.75 -13.63 8.55
CA TYR A 227 4.66 -14.09 7.50
C TYR A 227 6.13 -13.99 7.92
N PHE A 228 6.49 -13.00 8.74
CA PHE A 228 7.87 -12.69 9.08
C PHE A 228 8.08 -12.56 10.59
N ASN A 229 9.24 -13.02 11.04
CA ASN A 229 9.75 -12.83 12.39
C ASN A 229 11.18 -12.30 12.29
N VAL A 230 11.34 -11.00 12.49
CA VAL A 230 12.62 -10.30 12.28
C VAL A 230 12.96 -9.50 13.54
N PRO A 231 13.93 -9.96 14.34
CA PRO A 231 14.36 -9.24 15.54
C PRO A 231 15.01 -7.89 15.21
N GLY A 232 15.94 -7.85 14.25
CA GLY A 232 16.80 -6.70 13.98
C GLY A 232 18.19 -6.81 14.65
N PRO A 233 18.90 -5.68 14.85
CA PRO A 233 18.64 -4.38 14.26
C PRO A 233 18.90 -4.39 12.74
N HIS A 234 18.65 -3.28 12.05
CA HIS A 234 19.13 -3.08 10.69
C HIS A 234 20.66 -3.02 10.66
N LEU A 235 21.27 -3.54 9.59
CA LEU A 235 22.74 -3.61 9.45
C LEU A 235 23.35 -2.31 8.91
N CYS A 236 22.55 -1.45 8.29
CA CYS A 236 23.03 -0.22 7.66
C CYS A 236 22.70 0.99 8.53
N GLU A 237 23.65 1.93 8.63
CA GLU A 237 23.36 3.26 9.16
C GLU A 237 22.35 4.01 8.27
N PRO A 238 21.61 5.00 8.79
CA PRO A 238 20.63 5.78 8.02
C PRO A 238 21.19 6.29 6.70
N SER A 239 20.59 5.89 5.58
CA SER A 239 20.94 6.36 4.25
C SER A 239 20.27 7.70 3.93
N PRO A 240 20.68 8.42 2.87
CA PRO A 240 20.16 9.76 2.58
C PRO A 240 18.63 9.87 2.51
N GLN A 241 17.97 8.84 1.96
CA GLN A 241 16.51 8.74 1.93
C GLN A 241 15.92 7.93 3.09
N ARG A 242 16.73 7.08 3.75
CA ARG A 242 16.31 5.93 4.56
C ARG A 242 15.47 4.95 3.72
N THR A 243 14.17 5.19 3.61
CA THR A 243 13.30 4.47 2.68
C THR A 243 13.51 4.98 1.26
N PRO A 244 13.85 4.13 0.27
CA PRO A 244 13.97 4.55 -1.12
C PRO A 244 12.62 5.03 -1.67
N PHE A 245 12.60 5.88 -2.70
CA PHE A 245 11.34 6.32 -3.29
C PHE A 245 10.52 5.13 -3.80
N LEU A 246 9.23 5.06 -3.44
CA LEU A 246 8.42 3.87 -3.68
C LEU A 246 7.56 4.00 -4.95
N PHE A 247 7.94 3.25 -5.98
CA PHE A 247 7.10 2.92 -7.11
C PHE A 247 6.27 1.65 -6.82
N GLN A 248 5.12 1.55 -7.48
CA GLN A 248 4.30 0.35 -7.51
C GLN A 248 3.59 0.25 -8.86
N ALA A 249 3.22 -0.95 -9.32
CA ALA A 249 2.61 -1.14 -10.65
C ALA A 249 1.35 -2.03 -10.68
N GLY A 250 0.78 -2.38 -9.53
CA GLY A 250 -0.36 -3.28 -9.42
C GLY A 250 -1.70 -2.57 -9.64
N THR A 251 -2.41 -2.96 -10.69
CA THR A 251 -3.70 -2.35 -11.08
C THR A 251 -4.94 -3.14 -10.65
N SER A 252 -4.76 -4.32 -10.05
CA SER A 252 -5.86 -5.12 -9.47
C SER A 252 -6.50 -4.42 -8.26
N LYS A 253 -7.61 -4.95 -7.73
CA LYS A 253 -8.24 -4.38 -6.52
C LYS A 253 -7.26 -4.37 -5.33
N ALA A 254 -6.60 -5.50 -5.08
CA ALA A 254 -5.57 -5.61 -4.05
C ALA A 254 -4.35 -4.73 -4.37
N GLY A 255 -3.91 -4.69 -5.62
CA GLY A 255 -2.80 -3.86 -6.08
C GLY A 255 -3.04 -2.36 -5.88
N LYS A 256 -4.24 -1.86 -6.20
CA LYS A 256 -4.62 -0.46 -5.99
C LYS A 256 -4.68 -0.09 -4.51
N ALA A 257 -5.26 -0.97 -3.68
CA ALA A 257 -5.30 -0.75 -2.23
C ALA A 257 -3.88 -0.72 -1.63
N PHE A 258 -3.02 -1.65 -2.04
CA PHE A 258 -1.61 -1.67 -1.65
C PHE A 258 -0.86 -0.40 -2.11
N GLY A 259 -1.04 0.01 -3.38
CA GLY A 259 -0.44 1.23 -3.91
C GLY A 259 -0.93 2.49 -3.20
N ALA A 260 -2.21 2.60 -2.92
CA ALA A 260 -2.78 3.72 -2.17
C ALA A 260 -2.19 3.83 -0.74
N LYS A 261 -1.90 2.69 -0.12
CA LYS A 261 -1.24 2.63 1.20
C LYS A 261 0.24 3.02 1.12
N HIS A 262 1.02 2.42 0.21
CA HIS A 262 2.49 2.49 0.25
C HIS A 262 3.15 3.41 -0.79
N ALA A 263 2.60 3.49 -2.00
CA ALA A 263 3.32 4.06 -3.12
C ALA A 263 3.41 5.60 -3.03
N GLU A 264 4.51 6.13 -3.52
CA GLU A 264 4.69 7.55 -3.82
C GLU A 264 4.49 7.82 -5.31
N ALA A 265 4.72 6.82 -6.16
CA ALA A 265 4.25 6.82 -7.53
C ALA A 265 3.70 5.45 -7.97
N ILE A 266 2.62 5.47 -8.75
CA ILE A 266 1.99 4.27 -9.29
C ILE A 266 2.13 4.29 -10.81
N PHE A 267 2.80 3.27 -11.33
CA PHE A 267 2.88 3.00 -12.75
C PHE A 267 1.59 2.28 -13.21
N MET A 268 0.94 2.85 -14.23
CA MET A 268 -0.26 2.30 -14.85
C MET A 268 -0.06 2.11 -16.36
N SER A 269 -0.51 0.98 -16.88
CA SER A 269 -0.59 0.73 -18.32
C SER A 269 -2.04 0.54 -18.74
N ALA A 270 -2.44 1.26 -19.78
CA ALA A 270 -3.74 1.15 -20.43
C ALA A 270 -3.61 1.58 -21.89
N GLN A 271 -4.64 1.31 -22.70
CA GLN A 271 -4.68 1.71 -24.12
C GLN A 271 -5.11 3.16 -24.31
N LEU A 272 -5.94 3.68 -23.41
CA LEU A 272 -6.59 4.99 -23.50
C LEU A 272 -6.63 5.67 -22.11
N PRO A 273 -6.58 7.02 -22.04
CA PRO A 273 -6.59 7.74 -20.76
C PRO A 273 -7.92 7.61 -20.01
N GLU A 274 -9.03 7.43 -20.72
CA GLU A 274 -10.36 7.20 -20.15
C GLU A 274 -10.40 5.93 -19.29
N LEU A 275 -9.53 4.95 -19.57
CA LEU A 275 -9.42 3.71 -18.79
C LEU A 275 -8.62 3.89 -17.50
N VAL A 276 -7.78 4.93 -17.43
CA VAL A 276 -6.94 5.20 -16.26
C VAL A 276 -7.66 6.08 -15.26
N GLN A 277 -8.47 7.04 -15.72
CA GLN A 277 -9.18 8.00 -14.87
C GLN A 277 -9.95 7.36 -13.68
N PRO A 278 -10.74 6.28 -13.86
CA PRO A 278 -11.46 5.67 -12.75
C PRO A 278 -10.52 5.06 -11.70
N ALA A 279 -9.42 4.45 -12.14
CA ALA A 279 -8.43 3.88 -11.24
C ALA A 279 -7.69 4.97 -10.45
N VAL A 280 -7.34 6.09 -11.09
CA VAL A 280 -6.73 7.26 -10.42
C VAL A 280 -7.63 7.81 -9.33
N LYS A 281 -8.93 7.94 -9.61
CA LYS A 281 -9.92 8.38 -8.61
C LYS A 281 -9.95 7.43 -7.41
N ILE A 282 -10.07 6.12 -7.65
CA ILE A 282 -10.10 5.10 -6.58
C ILE A 282 -8.82 5.14 -5.74
N ILE A 283 -7.65 5.21 -6.38
CA ILE A 283 -6.35 5.27 -5.67
C ILE A 283 -6.31 6.49 -4.75
N ARG A 284 -6.75 7.66 -5.24
CA ARG A 284 -6.75 8.90 -4.47
C ARG A 284 -7.74 8.86 -3.31
N GLU A 285 -8.91 8.27 -3.51
CA GLU A 285 -9.90 8.05 -2.43
C GLU A 285 -9.35 7.12 -1.35
N GLN A 286 -8.77 5.98 -1.75
CA GLN A 286 -8.14 5.02 -0.83
C GLN A 286 -6.92 5.62 -0.11
N ALA A 287 -6.15 6.50 -0.76
CA ALA A 287 -5.05 7.20 -0.10
C ALA A 287 -5.56 8.07 1.06
N LYS A 288 -6.67 8.79 0.83
CA LYS A 288 -7.33 9.60 1.85
C LYS A 288 -7.87 8.74 3.00
N GLU A 289 -8.49 7.59 2.70
CA GLU A 289 -8.94 6.62 3.71
C GLU A 289 -7.77 6.10 4.58
N ASN A 290 -6.58 5.98 4.00
CA ASN A 290 -5.35 5.62 4.71
C ASN A 290 -4.68 6.82 5.42
N GLY A 291 -5.34 7.98 5.49
CA GLY A 291 -4.81 9.19 6.14
C GLY A 291 -3.67 9.88 5.37
N ARG A 292 -3.46 9.54 4.09
CA ARG A 292 -2.44 10.14 3.23
C ARG A 292 -3.03 11.26 2.39
N ASP A 293 -2.22 12.27 2.08
CA ASP A 293 -2.58 13.27 1.08
C ASP A 293 -2.58 12.61 -0.32
N PRO A 294 -3.72 12.59 -1.04
CA PRO A 294 -3.78 11.99 -2.36
C PRO A 294 -2.84 12.62 -3.40
N SER A 295 -2.41 13.87 -3.19
CA SER A 295 -1.46 14.57 -4.07
C SER A 295 -0.01 14.06 -3.92
N ASN A 296 0.29 13.33 -2.84
CA ASN A 296 1.58 12.67 -2.63
C ASN A 296 1.75 11.39 -3.46
N ILE A 297 0.71 10.91 -4.12
CA ILE A 297 0.78 9.75 -5.02
C ILE A 297 0.78 10.23 -6.47
N LYS A 298 1.91 10.08 -7.15
CA LYS A 298 2.04 10.42 -8.57
C LYS A 298 1.60 9.26 -9.46
N ILE A 299 0.76 9.53 -10.44
CA ILE A 299 0.33 8.51 -11.40
C ILE A 299 1.15 8.64 -12.67
N ILE A 300 1.83 7.56 -13.05
CA ILE A 300 2.72 7.53 -14.20
C ILE A 300 2.15 6.56 -15.24
N ALA A 301 1.81 7.05 -16.43
CA ALA A 301 1.27 6.20 -17.50
C ALA A 301 2.36 5.61 -18.38
N GLY A 302 2.19 4.36 -18.83
CA GLY A 302 3.06 3.75 -19.84
C GLY A 302 2.63 4.12 -21.25
N ILE A 303 3.54 4.66 -22.05
CA ILE A 303 3.28 4.98 -23.45
C ILE A 303 4.50 4.72 -24.32
N THR A 304 4.27 4.23 -25.54
CA THR A 304 5.30 4.08 -26.57
C THR A 304 5.17 5.23 -27.57
N ILE A 305 6.28 5.92 -27.84
CA ILE A 305 6.32 7.02 -28.80
C ILE A 305 7.08 6.59 -30.05
N ILE A 306 6.49 6.85 -31.21
CA ILE A 306 7.19 6.80 -32.51
C ILE A 306 7.03 8.17 -33.15
N VAL A 307 8.08 8.98 -33.06
CA VAL A 307 8.07 10.39 -33.48
C VAL A 307 9.01 10.62 -34.65
N ALA A 308 8.62 11.49 -35.57
CA ALA A 308 9.45 11.99 -36.66
C ALA A 308 9.02 13.42 -37.00
N GLU A 309 9.63 14.05 -38.01
CA GLU A 309 9.38 15.44 -38.39
C GLU A 309 7.90 15.69 -38.77
N THR A 310 7.25 14.71 -39.41
CA THR A 310 5.83 14.77 -39.80
C THR A 310 5.09 13.50 -39.39
N ASP A 311 3.74 13.56 -39.42
CA ASP A 311 2.90 12.40 -39.13
C ASP A 311 3.12 11.25 -40.15
N GLU A 312 3.35 11.59 -41.42
CA GLU A 312 3.65 10.63 -42.49
C GLU A 312 4.99 9.94 -42.27
N ALA A 313 6.02 10.71 -41.89
CA ALA A 313 7.34 10.15 -41.58
C ALA A 313 7.29 9.23 -40.35
N ALA A 314 6.49 9.59 -39.33
CA ALA A 314 6.31 8.76 -38.15
C ALA A 314 5.57 7.46 -38.45
N LYS A 315 4.56 7.50 -39.34
CA LYS A 315 3.88 6.30 -39.85
C LYS A 315 4.83 5.41 -40.66
N ALA A 316 5.64 5.99 -41.56
CA ALA A 316 6.64 5.24 -42.31
C ALA A 316 7.67 4.57 -41.38
N LYS A 317 8.15 5.30 -40.36
CA LYS A 317 9.04 4.77 -39.31
C LYS A 317 8.36 3.63 -38.53
N ARG A 318 7.07 3.73 -38.21
CA ARG A 318 6.31 2.64 -37.58
C ARG A 318 6.33 1.38 -38.44
N GLU A 319 6.01 1.48 -39.73
CA GLU A 319 6.00 0.30 -40.63
C GLU A 319 7.39 -0.32 -40.76
N GLU A 320 8.43 0.50 -40.85
CA GLU A 320 9.82 0.03 -40.84
C GLU A 320 10.11 -0.77 -39.56
N LEU A 321 9.86 -0.18 -38.39
CA LEU A 321 10.09 -0.84 -37.09
C LEU A 321 9.32 -2.16 -36.98
N LEU A 322 8.06 -2.17 -37.41
CA LEU A 322 7.19 -3.34 -37.39
C LEU A 322 7.76 -4.50 -38.22
N SER A 323 8.47 -4.20 -39.32
CA SER A 323 9.10 -5.22 -40.18
C SER A 323 10.24 -6.00 -39.51
N TYR A 324 10.84 -5.47 -38.45
CA TYR A 324 11.88 -6.16 -37.66
C TYR A 324 11.31 -7.03 -36.53
N GLY A 325 10.04 -6.79 -36.18
CA GLY A 325 9.35 -7.44 -35.07
C GLY A 325 9.28 -8.96 -35.16
N ASP A 326 9.23 -9.61 -34.00
CA ASP A 326 9.09 -11.05 -33.90
C ASP A 326 7.71 -11.45 -33.36
N ARG A 327 6.93 -12.15 -34.19
CA ARG A 327 5.56 -12.57 -33.84
C ARG A 327 5.53 -13.65 -32.77
N GLU A 328 6.49 -14.56 -32.78
CA GLU A 328 6.55 -15.66 -31.81
C GLU A 328 6.90 -15.13 -30.42
N GLY A 329 7.85 -14.19 -30.34
CA GLY A 329 8.15 -13.45 -29.12
C GLY A 329 6.96 -12.65 -28.61
N ALA A 330 6.22 -11.98 -29.50
CA ALA A 330 5.01 -11.24 -29.12
C ALA A 330 3.93 -12.14 -28.50
N LEU A 331 3.73 -13.34 -29.05
CA LEU A 331 2.78 -14.33 -28.53
C LEU A 331 3.30 -15.00 -27.24
N ALA A 332 4.62 -15.16 -27.08
CA ALA A 332 5.22 -15.60 -25.83
C ALA A 332 4.96 -14.61 -24.68
N LEU A 333 5.15 -13.31 -24.94
CA LEU A 333 4.82 -12.25 -23.99
C LEU A 333 3.32 -12.25 -23.65
N PHE A 334 2.46 -12.37 -24.66
CA PHE A 334 1.01 -12.50 -24.45
C PHE A 334 0.67 -13.66 -23.52
N GLY A 335 1.26 -14.84 -23.78
CA GLY A 335 1.05 -16.02 -22.97
C GLY A 335 1.46 -15.81 -21.51
N GLY A 336 2.64 -15.23 -21.25
CA GLY A 336 3.06 -14.96 -19.87
C GLY A 336 2.21 -13.89 -19.16
N TRP A 337 1.76 -12.85 -19.86
CA TRP A 337 0.92 -11.80 -19.26
C TRP A 337 -0.51 -12.24 -18.95
N THR A 338 -1.05 -13.17 -19.72
CA THR A 338 -2.47 -13.55 -19.66
C THR A 338 -2.71 -14.97 -19.12
N GLY A 339 -1.70 -15.83 -19.16
CA GLY A 339 -1.83 -17.27 -18.91
C GLY A 339 -2.44 -18.04 -20.09
N ILE A 340 -2.64 -17.40 -21.25
CA ILE A 340 -3.35 -17.98 -22.40
C ILE A 340 -2.35 -18.47 -23.45
N ASP A 341 -2.40 -19.75 -23.80
CA ASP A 341 -1.64 -20.31 -24.92
C ASP A 341 -2.43 -20.19 -26.25
N LEU A 342 -2.14 -19.12 -27.01
CA LEU A 342 -2.78 -18.90 -28.31
C LEU A 342 -2.36 -19.93 -29.38
N SER A 343 -1.35 -20.77 -29.15
CA SER A 343 -0.95 -21.81 -30.11
C SER A 343 -2.03 -22.90 -30.29
N THR A 344 -2.93 -23.02 -29.32
CA THR A 344 -4.05 -23.97 -29.33
C THR A 344 -5.17 -23.58 -30.31
N TYR A 345 -5.13 -22.35 -30.85
CA TYR A 345 -6.08 -21.83 -31.82
C TYR A 345 -5.49 -21.75 -33.23
N THR A 346 -6.36 -21.75 -34.25
CA THR A 346 -5.93 -21.55 -35.64
C THR A 346 -5.57 -20.09 -35.92
N ASP A 347 -4.77 -19.83 -36.95
CA ASP A 347 -4.25 -18.48 -37.22
C ASP A 347 -5.32 -17.49 -37.70
N ASP A 348 -6.39 -18.00 -38.33
CA ASP A 348 -7.48 -17.21 -38.91
C ASP A 348 -8.67 -17.03 -37.96
N GLU A 349 -8.68 -17.72 -36.82
CA GLU A 349 -9.78 -17.68 -35.87
C GLU A 349 -9.91 -16.27 -35.24
N ASP A 350 -11.10 -15.69 -35.35
CA ASP A 350 -11.39 -14.40 -34.74
C ASP A 350 -11.75 -14.59 -33.26
N PHE A 351 -10.84 -14.17 -32.40
CA PHE A 351 -10.91 -14.36 -30.96
C PHE A 351 -12.06 -13.61 -30.28
N ARG A 352 -12.80 -12.77 -30.99
CA ARG A 352 -14.07 -12.21 -30.52
C ARG A 352 -15.18 -13.27 -30.40
N PHE A 353 -15.08 -14.37 -31.15
CA PHE A 353 -16.15 -15.37 -31.28
C PHE A 353 -15.78 -16.76 -30.75
N VAL A 354 -14.60 -16.93 -30.16
CA VAL A 354 -14.17 -18.22 -29.59
C VAL A 354 -14.97 -18.58 -28.34
N LYS A 355 -15.02 -19.87 -27.99
CA LYS A 355 -15.77 -20.31 -26.80
C LYS A 355 -15.10 -19.89 -25.49
N ASP A 356 -13.77 -19.82 -25.47
CA ASP A 356 -13.02 -19.45 -24.28
C ASP A 356 -13.34 -18.01 -23.87
N TYR A 357 -13.78 -17.83 -22.62
CA TYR A 357 -14.14 -16.51 -22.11
C TYR A 357 -12.91 -15.65 -21.78
N SER A 358 -11.80 -16.27 -21.37
CA SER A 358 -10.58 -15.55 -20.99
C SER A 358 -9.98 -14.83 -22.22
N VAL A 359 -9.91 -15.54 -23.35
CA VAL A 359 -9.45 -15.01 -24.63
C VAL A 359 -10.37 -13.88 -25.13
N ARG A 360 -11.68 -14.14 -25.16
CA ARG A 360 -12.68 -13.15 -25.57
C ARG A 360 -12.60 -11.87 -24.73
N SER A 361 -12.52 -12.00 -23.41
CA SER A 361 -12.49 -10.84 -22.51
C SER A 361 -11.31 -9.90 -22.80
N VAL A 362 -10.12 -10.46 -23.07
CA VAL A 362 -8.94 -9.66 -23.45
C VAL A 362 -9.17 -8.95 -24.78
N VAL A 363 -9.66 -9.68 -25.77
CA VAL A 363 -9.82 -9.21 -27.14
C VAL A 363 -10.98 -8.24 -27.31
N ASP A 364 -12.12 -8.47 -26.67
CA ASP A 364 -13.29 -7.57 -26.68
C ASP A 364 -12.88 -6.20 -26.14
N ARG A 365 -12.10 -6.18 -25.04
CA ARG A 365 -11.53 -4.95 -24.50
C ARG A 365 -10.63 -4.27 -25.52
N TRP A 366 -9.74 -4.98 -26.21
CA TRP A 366 -8.85 -4.36 -27.20
C TRP A 366 -9.58 -3.88 -28.44
N SER A 367 -10.58 -4.62 -28.92
CA SER A 367 -11.37 -4.25 -30.09
C SER A 367 -12.11 -2.93 -29.92
N SER A 368 -12.39 -2.51 -28.68
CA SER A 368 -13.04 -1.25 -28.36
C SER A 368 -12.09 -0.14 -27.88
N THR A 369 -10.82 -0.45 -27.61
CA THR A 369 -9.87 0.49 -26.99
C THR A 369 -8.59 0.71 -27.78
N VAL A 370 -8.26 -0.17 -28.73
CA VAL A 370 -7.14 0.02 -29.65
C VAL A 370 -7.62 0.90 -30.81
N PRO A 371 -7.09 2.13 -30.96
CA PRO A 371 -7.54 3.06 -31.99
C PRO A 371 -7.44 2.45 -33.40
N GLY A 372 -8.49 2.64 -34.20
CA GLY A 372 -8.51 2.17 -35.60
C GLY A 372 -8.71 0.66 -35.78
N SER A 373 -9.04 -0.08 -34.71
CA SER A 373 -9.31 -1.52 -34.77
C SER A 373 -10.80 -1.90 -34.84
N ASP A 374 -11.68 -0.89 -34.89
CA ASP A 374 -13.13 -1.09 -34.96
C ASP A 374 -13.48 -1.99 -36.15
N ASN A 375 -14.27 -3.03 -35.90
CA ASN A 375 -14.75 -4.01 -36.88
C ASN A 375 -13.68 -4.92 -37.53
N LEU A 376 -12.41 -4.83 -37.12
CA LEU A 376 -11.35 -5.71 -37.62
C LEU A 376 -11.32 -7.07 -36.88
N PRO A 377 -11.03 -8.21 -37.57
CA PRO A 377 -10.95 -9.51 -36.91
C PRO A 377 -9.74 -9.63 -35.98
N TRP A 378 -9.93 -9.98 -34.72
CA TRP A 378 -8.80 -10.12 -33.80
C TRP A 378 -8.30 -11.56 -33.82
N ASN A 379 -7.45 -11.87 -34.79
CA ASN A 379 -6.80 -13.17 -34.92
C ASN A 379 -5.37 -13.12 -34.34
N LYS A 380 -4.69 -14.27 -34.37
CA LYS A 380 -3.32 -14.44 -33.82
C LYS A 380 -2.33 -13.46 -34.43
N SER A 381 -2.39 -13.24 -35.75
CA SER A 381 -1.52 -12.30 -36.45
C SER A 381 -1.74 -10.86 -35.98
N ARG A 382 -2.98 -10.43 -35.78
CA ARG A 382 -3.30 -9.06 -35.33
C ARG A 382 -2.88 -8.84 -33.88
N ILE A 383 -3.07 -9.83 -33.00
CA ILE A 383 -2.54 -9.78 -31.63
C ILE A 383 -1.03 -9.61 -31.66
N ALA A 384 -0.32 -10.46 -32.40
CA ALA A 384 1.14 -10.37 -32.49
C ALA A 384 1.58 -9.00 -33.01
N GLU A 385 0.99 -8.50 -34.11
CA GLU A 385 1.32 -7.19 -34.68
C GLU A 385 1.08 -6.04 -33.70
N TYR A 386 -0.04 -6.05 -32.97
CA TYR A 386 -0.35 -5.03 -31.98
C TYR A 386 0.68 -4.97 -30.84
N LEU A 387 1.24 -6.13 -30.47
CA LEU A 387 2.19 -6.26 -29.36
C LEU A 387 3.64 -6.00 -29.75
N ILE A 388 4.01 -6.16 -31.02
CA ILE A 388 5.41 -6.04 -31.50
C ILE A 388 6.05 -4.69 -31.15
N LEU A 389 5.29 -3.60 -31.12
CA LEU A 389 5.82 -2.27 -30.80
C LEU A 389 5.24 -1.79 -29.47
N GLY A 390 5.92 -2.04 -28.36
CA GLY A 390 5.51 -1.51 -27.05
C GLY A 390 4.42 -2.29 -26.31
N GLY A 391 4.17 -3.54 -26.69
CA GLY A 391 3.26 -4.44 -25.98
C GLY A 391 1.81 -3.95 -25.95
N THR A 392 1.13 -4.17 -24.81
CA THR A 392 -0.29 -3.88 -24.64
C THR A 392 -0.61 -2.40 -24.37
N GLY A 393 0.42 -1.56 -24.23
CA GLY A 393 0.26 -0.17 -23.79
C GLY A 393 -0.21 0.78 -24.88
N ALA A 394 -0.47 2.02 -24.45
CA ALA A 394 -0.77 3.15 -25.32
C ALA A 394 0.39 3.45 -26.29
N LYS A 395 0.05 3.99 -27.45
CA LYS A 395 0.98 4.31 -28.54
C LYS A 395 0.66 5.70 -29.08
N ALA A 396 1.64 6.58 -29.12
CA ALA A 396 1.54 7.89 -29.77
C ALA A 396 2.49 7.92 -30.98
N ILE A 397 1.93 8.10 -32.17
CA ILE A 397 2.67 8.00 -33.43
C ILE A 397 2.35 9.24 -34.25
N GLY A 398 3.37 10.09 -34.50
CA GLY A 398 3.17 11.32 -35.24
C GLY A 398 4.33 12.30 -35.16
N SER A 399 4.08 13.53 -35.61
CA SER A 399 4.94 14.70 -35.45
C SER A 399 5.12 15.09 -33.98
N PRO A 400 6.08 15.97 -33.63
CA PRO A 400 6.22 16.51 -32.27
C PRO A 400 4.91 17.04 -31.71
N LYS A 401 4.17 17.78 -32.54
CA LYS A 401 2.89 18.38 -32.15
C LYS A 401 1.87 17.30 -31.83
N THR A 402 1.69 16.32 -32.72
CA THR A 402 0.73 15.23 -32.57
C THR A 402 1.01 14.40 -31.31
N VAL A 403 2.28 14.07 -31.07
CA VAL A 403 2.69 13.32 -29.87
C VAL A 403 2.42 14.12 -28.61
N VAL A 404 2.81 15.39 -28.55
CA VAL A 404 2.61 16.22 -27.36
C VAL A 404 1.14 16.53 -27.11
N ASP A 405 0.32 16.71 -28.17
CA ASP A 405 -1.14 16.83 -28.04
C ASP A 405 -1.74 15.58 -27.37
N GLU A 406 -1.29 14.38 -27.75
CA GLU A 406 -1.74 13.14 -27.09
C GLU A 406 -1.25 13.07 -25.64
N LEU A 407 0.00 13.44 -25.34
CA LEU A 407 0.49 13.48 -23.95
C LEU A 407 -0.33 14.45 -23.07
N GLU A 408 -0.70 15.63 -23.58
CA GLU A 408 -1.61 16.54 -22.88
C GLU A 408 -2.99 15.90 -22.68
N ARG A 409 -3.55 15.24 -23.70
CA ARG A 409 -4.83 14.53 -23.60
C ARG A 409 -4.81 13.49 -22.47
N TRP A 410 -3.70 12.77 -22.29
CA TRP A 410 -3.54 11.82 -21.20
C TRP A 410 -3.54 12.47 -19.81
N VAL A 411 -2.93 13.65 -19.68
CA VAL A 411 -2.91 14.42 -18.44
C VAL A 411 -4.31 14.95 -18.13
N ASP A 412 -4.97 15.56 -19.12
CA ASP A 412 -6.27 16.21 -18.95
C ASP A 412 -7.40 15.22 -18.66
N ILE A 413 -7.44 14.09 -19.38
CA ILE A 413 -8.49 13.08 -19.22
C ILE A 413 -8.14 12.10 -18.10
N GLY A 414 -6.92 11.54 -18.14
CA GLY A 414 -6.49 10.48 -17.24
C GLY A 414 -6.13 10.98 -15.84
N GLY A 415 -5.89 12.28 -15.67
CA GLY A 415 -5.52 12.88 -14.38
C GLY A 415 -4.12 12.48 -13.89
N ILE A 416 -3.24 12.07 -14.81
CA ILE A 416 -1.90 11.53 -14.51
C ILE A 416 -0.87 12.65 -14.22
N ASP A 417 0.30 12.26 -13.75
CA ASP A 417 1.42 13.13 -13.38
C ASP A 417 2.61 13.03 -14.34
N GLY A 418 2.66 11.99 -15.18
CA GLY A 418 3.77 11.79 -16.10
C GLY A 418 3.75 10.46 -16.82
N PHE A 419 4.87 10.11 -17.44
CA PHE A 419 5.00 8.98 -18.34
C PHE A 419 6.25 8.13 -18.09
N ASN A 420 6.06 6.81 -18.17
CA ASN A 420 7.10 5.83 -18.41
C ASN A 420 7.14 5.58 -19.92
N PHE A 421 8.16 6.09 -20.61
CA PHE A 421 8.31 5.89 -22.05
C PHE A 421 8.90 4.52 -22.35
N ALA A 422 8.06 3.64 -22.90
CA ALA A 422 8.49 2.35 -23.41
C ALA A 422 9.33 2.55 -24.67
N ASN A 423 10.42 1.78 -24.78
CA ASN A 423 11.33 1.84 -25.91
C ASN A 423 10.94 0.82 -27.00
N VAL A 424 11.20 1.19 -28.25
CA VAL A 424 11.22 0.27 -29.39
C VAL A 424 12.65 -0.07 -29.77
N THR A 425 13.55 0.91 -29.67
CA THR A 425 14.99 0.79 -29.91
C THR A 425 15.75 1.57 -28.84
N ILE A 426 16.95 1.12 -28.45
CA ILE A 426 17.82 1.82 -27.50
C ILE A 426 19.18 2.08 -28.16
N PRO A 427 19.71 3.33 -28.14
CA PRO A 427 19.12 4.54 -27.56
C PRO A 427 18.07 5.22 -28.47
N GLY A 428 17.85 4.72 -29.69
CA GLY A 428 17.12 5.44 -30.75
C GLY A 428 15.75 6.01 -30.35
N SER A 429 14.93 5.29 -29.58
CA SER A 429 13.64 5.83 -29.10
C SER A 429 13.82 7.04 -28.16
N PHE A 430 14.83 7.02 -27.30
CA PHE A 430 15.10 8.12 -26.38
C PHE A 430 15.77 9.31 -27.08
N GLU A 431 16.66 9.06 -28.05
CA GLU A 431 17.17 10.12 -28.94
C GLU A 431 16.04 10.86 -29.64
N ASP A 432 15.13 10.11 -30.27
CA ASP A 432 13.99 10.70 -30.97
C ASP A 432 13.08 11.51 -30.02
N ILE A 433 12.85 11.04 -28.78
CA ILE A 433 12.12 11.80 -27.75
C ILE A 433 12.86 13.09 -27.38
N ILE A 434 14.18 13.02 -27.20
CA ILE A 434 15.02 14.17 -26.83
C ILE A 434 15.01 15.22 -27.93
N ASP A 435 15.13 14.80 -29.19
CA ASP A 435 15.27 15.70 -30.33
C ASP A 435 13.92 16.30 -30.76
N PHE A 436 12.83 15.52 -30.69
CA PHE A 436 11.53 15.93 -31.22
C PHE A 436 10.51 16.30 -30.14
N VAL A 437 10.43 15.55 -29.03
CA VAL A 437 9.33 15.70 -28.05
C VAL A 437 9.69 16.68 -26.94
N LEU A 438 10.90 16.61 -26.38
CA LEU A 438 11.30 17.50 -25.29
C LEU A 438 11.24 19.00 -25.67
N PRO A 439 11.71 19.44 -26.84
CA PRO A 439 11.62 20.86 -27.22
C PRO A 439 10.17 21.34 -27.29
N GLU A 440 9.25 20.51 -27.77
CA GLU A 440 7.84 20.84 -27.85
C GLU A 440 7.18 20.87 -26.46
N LEU A 441 7.51 19.93 -25.56
CA LEU A 441 7.07 19.97 -24.17
C LEU A 441 7.58 21.22 -23.43
N GLN A 442 8.85 21.59 -23.64
CA GLN A 442 9.46 22.78 -23.05
C GLN A 442 8.82 24.06 -23.59
N ARG A 443 8.58 24.15 -24.90
CA ARG A 443 7.88 25.27 -25.55
C ARG A 443 6.48 25.48 -24.98
N ARG A 444 5.79 24.39 -24.61
CA ARG A 444 4.46 24.43 -23.96
C ARG A 444 4.52 24.59 -22.43
N GLY A 445 5.71 24.69 -21.86
CA GLY A 445 5.91 24.82 -20.41
C GLY A 445 5.55 23.56 -19.62
N LEU A 446 5.50 22.39 -20.25
CA LEU A 446 5.12 21.11 -19.63
C LEU A 446 6.31 20.33 -19.07
N PHE A 447 7.53 20.68 -19.46
CA PHE A 447 8.74 20.05 -18.96
C PHE A 447 9.78 21.08 -18.53
N ARG A 448 10.78 20.61 -17.78
CA ARG A 448 11.89 21.43 -17.28
C ARG A 448 12.98 21.58 -18.34
N THR A 449 13.70 22.69 -18.28
CA THR A 449 14.91 22.95 -19.09
C THR A 449 16.19 22.69 -18.29
N GLU A 450 16.10 22.76 -16.96
CA GLU A 450 17.20 22.51 -16.04
C GLU A 450 16.68 21.87 -14.74
N VAL A 451 17.58 21.33 -13.95
CA VAL A 451 17.29 20.79 -12.62
C VAL A 451 17.61 21.86 -11.58
N GLU A 452 16.65 22.18 -10.70
CA GLU A 452 16.80 23.25 -9.69
C GLU A 452 17.97 23.00 -8.72
N LYS A 453 18.24 21.73 -8.38
CA LYS A 453 19.34 21.36 -7.48
C LYS A 453 19.95 20.02 -7.90
N GLU A 454 21.26 20.03 -8.15
CA GLU A 454 22.00 18.80 -8.47
C GLU A 454 21.93 17.78 -7.32
N GLY A 455 21.82 16.50 -7.65
CA GLY A 455 21.95 15.39 -6.68
C GLY A 455 20.76 15.15 -5.76
N VAL A 456 19.62 15.82 -5.97
CA VAL A 456 18.37 15.53 -5.23
C VAL A 456 17.45 14.68 -6.10
N THR A 457 16.70 13.75 -5.49
CA THR A 457 15.60 13.05 -6.17
C THR A 457 14.69 14.07 -6.83
N THR A 458 14.79 14.18 -8.15
CA THR A 458 14.06 15.21 -8.89
C THR A 458 12.59 14.85 -9.13
N LEU A 459 12.12 13.74 -8.57
CA LEU A 459 10.69 13.38 -8.59
C LEU A 459 9.91 14.45 -7.81
N PRO A 460 8.83 15.03 -8.36
CA PRO A 460 8.02 16.11 -7.77
C PRO A 460 7.32 15.73 -6.46
N ALA A 461 8.08 15.50 -5.41
CA ALA A 461 7.73 15.85 -4.05
C ALA A 461 8.96 16.58 -3.53
N GLY A 462 8.87 17.88 -3.26
CA GLY A 462 9.98 18.75 -2.83
C GLY A 462 10.52 18.42 -1.43
N THR A 463 10.74 17.15 -1.15
CA THR A 463 10.96 16.58 0.17
C THR A 463 11.62 15.22 0.01
N LYS A 464 12.60 14.89 0.87
CA LYS A 464 13.03 13.49 1.11
C LYS A 464 11.79 12.57 1.12
N PRO A 465 11.85 11.30 0.65
CA PRO A 465 10.75 10.33 0.73
C PRO A 465 10.08 10.29 2.12
N GLN A 466 10.85 10.63 3.16
CA GLN A 466 10.35 10.89 4.50
C GLN A 466 9.09 11.80 4.56
N LYS A 467 8.94 12.90 3.79
CA LYS A 467 7.76 13.77 4.01
C LYS A 467 6.46 13.29 3.36
N THR A 468 6.52 12.61 2.21
CA THR A 468 5.33 12.01 1.57
C THR A 468 4.83 10.81 2.39
N LEU A 469 5.75 10.08 3.01
CA LEU A 469 5.47 8.92 3.85
C LEU A 469 5.32 9.24 5.36
N LYS A 470 5.54 10.50 5.80
CA LYS A 470 5.25 10.94 7.19
C LYS A 470 3.82 10.65 7.65
N SER A 471 2.87 10.69 6.70
CA SER A 471 1.47 10.34 6.96
C SER A 471 1.22 8.83 7.02
N HIS A 472 2.16 8.00 6.56
CA HIS A 472 2.04 6.56 6.61
C HIS A 472 2.03 6.07 8.05
N ALA A 473 1.01 5.28 8.41
CA ALA A 473 0.74 4.91 9.80
C ALA A 473 1.95 4.27 10.51
N THR A 474 2.65 3.35 9.85
CA THR A 474 3.84 2.70 10.43
C THR A 474 4.97 3.70 10.67
N ILE A 475 5.23 4.61 9.74
CA ILE A 475 6.32 5.59 9.84
C ILE A 475 5.98 6.66 10.88
N ARG A 476 4.73 7.14 10.90
CA ARG A 476 4.23 8.06 11.92
C ARG A 476 4.40 7.50 13.34
N LYS A 477 4.10 6.21 13.54
CA LYS A 477 4.31 5.53 14.83
C LYS A 477 5.81 5.50 15.21
N LEU A 478 6.69 5.21 14.26
CA LEU A 478 8.14 5.17 14.49
C LEU A 478 8.71 6.56 14.81
N GLU A 479 8.27 7.62 14.12
CA GLU A 479 8.67 9.00 14.43
C GLU A 479 8.21 9.43 15.83
N ALA A 480 6.98 9.08 16.22
CA ALA A 480 6.45 9.36 17.56
C ALA A 480 7.30 8.73 18.68
N MET A 481 7.75 7.48 18.46
CA MET A 481 8.64 6.77 19.38
C MET A 481 9.99 7.50 19.55
N ASP A 482 10.52 8.11 18.49
CA ASP A 482 11.81 8.80 18.54
C ASP A 482 11.69 10.22 19.12
N SER A 483 10.54 10.87 18.99
CA SER A 483 10.28 12.19 19.58
C SER A 483 9.85 12.13 21.06
N GLY A 484 9.65 10.92 21.60
CA GLY A 484 9.07 10.74 22.94
C GLY A 484 7.62 11.23 23.05
N ASP A 485 6.92 11.33 21.91
CA ASP A 485 5.53 11.77 21.86
C ASP A 485 4.62 10.58 22.11
N GLU A 486 4.28 10.36 23.38
CA GLU A 486 3.47 9.22 23.81
C GLU A 486 1.98 9.34 23.45
N SER A 487 1.55 10.44 22.82
CA SER A 487 0.15 10.67 22.46
C SER A 487 -0.32 9.86 21.25
N ILE A 488 0.59 9.14 20.58
CA ILE A 488 0.35 8.46 19.29
C ILE A 488 0.44 6.93 19.43
N PHE A 489 0.64 6.41 20.65
CA PHE A 489 0.56 4.97 20.92
C PHE A 489 -0.90 4.51 20.86
N ALA A 490 -1.41 4.26 19.66
CA ALA A 490 -2.64 3.50 19.49
C ALA A 490 -2.47 2.14 20.19
N PHE A 491 -3.16 1.99 21.32
CA PHE A 491 -3.16 0.77 22.14
C PHE A 491 -3.51 -0.46 21.26
N PRO A 492 -2.94 -1.66 21.52
CA PRO A 492 -2.97 -2.78 20.58
C PRO A 492 -4.32 -3.51 20.65
N PHE A 493 -5.37 -2.89 20.11
CA PHE A 493 -6.63 -3.57 19.79
C PHE A 493 -6.56 -4.29 18.42
N GLN A 494 -5.42 -4.26 17.73
CA GLN A 494 -5.19 -5.01 16.49
C GLN A 494 -5.28 -6.53 16.70
N ASP A 495 -4.96 -7.02 17.91
CA ASP A 495 -5.13 -8.43 18.28
C ASP A 495 -6.60 -8.86 18.46
N LEU A 496 -7.55 -7.91 18.36
CA LEU A 496 -9.00 -8.16 18.34
C LEU A 496 -9.55 -8.25 16.90
N ASP A 497 -8.70 -8.14 15.86
CA ASP A 497 -9.13 -8.24 14.46
C ASP A 497 -9.56 -9.66 14.09
N TYR A 498 -10.85 -9.97 14.28
CA TYR A 498 -11.50 -11.07 13.57
C TYR A 498 -12.99 -10.77 13.32
N ILE A 499 -13.37 -10.69 12.04
CA ILE A 499 -14.78 -10.56 11.61
C ILE A 499 -15.12 -11.70 10.63
N PRO A 500 -15.91 -12.70 11.03
CA PRO A 500 -16.61 -13.56 10.09
C PRO A 500 -17.71 -12.76 9.38
N TYR A 501 -17.77 -12.86 8.06
CA TYR A 501 -18.90 -12.34 7.26
C TYR A 501 -20.17 -13.17 7.55
N GLY A 502 -21.33 -12.52 7.71
CA GLY A 502 -22.65 -13.19 7.55
C GLY A 502 -23.69 -13.11 8.69
N PHE A 503 -23.47 -12.35 9.77
CA PHE A 503 -24.47 -12.20 10.86
C PHE A 503 -24.84 -10.73 11.13
N SER A 504 -26.12 -10.45 11.39
CA SER A 504 -26.61 -9.15 11.91
C SER A 504 -26.54 -9.13 13.44
N SER A 505 -26.57 -7.94 14.06
CA SER A 505 -26.68 -7.75 15.53
C SER A 505 -27.76 -8.63 16.15
N ASP A 506 -28.86 -8.80 15.43
CA ASP A 506 -30.09 -9.46 15.89
C ASP A 506 -29.99 -11.00 15.86
N THR A 507 -28.88 -11.54 15.35
CA THR A 507 -28.64 -12.98 15.18
C THR A 507 -27.42 -13.49 15.95
N ALA A 508 -26.71 -12.60 16.64
CA ALA A 508 -25.59 -12.98 17.50
C ALA A 508 -26.11 -13.65 18.78
N PRO A 509 -25.62 -14.86 19.14
CA PRO A 509 -26.08 -15.54 20.34
C PRO A 509 -25.65 -14.78 21.61
N TYR A 510 -26.59 -14.63 22.56
CA TYR A 510 -26.32 -14.09 23.90
C TYR A 510 -25.20 -14.88 24.59
N ILE A 511 -24.27 -14.17 25.23
CA ILE A 511 -23.20 -14.78 26.03
C ILE A 511 -23.76 -14.99 27.44
N GLU A 512 -24.15 -16.22 27.79
CA GLU A 512 -24.35 -16.54 29.21
C GLU A 512 -23.03 -16.30 29.92
N THR A 513 -23.00 -15.37 30.88
CA THR A 513 -21.77 -15.04 31.59
C THR A 513 -21.64 -15.91 32.85
N PRO A 514 -20.76 -16.94 32.87
CA PRO A 514 -20.62 -17.80 34.03
C PRO A 514 -19.98 -17.05 35.20
N ILE A 515 -20.24 -17.50 36.43
CA ILE A 515 -19.59 -17.00 37.66
C ILE A 515 -18.05 -17.03 37.56
N ALA A 516 -17.49 -17.96 36.78
CA ALA A 516 -16.06 -18.04 36.52
C ALA A 516 -15.52 -16.80 35.78
N THR A 517 -16.27 -16.27 34.82
CA THR A 517 -15.91 -15.06 34.06
C THR A 517 -15.98 -13.82 34.95
N LEU A 518 -17.02 -13.71 35.78
CA LEU A 518 -17.14 -12.62 36.76
C LEU A 518 -15.93 -12.59 37.72
N ARG A 519 -15.53 -13.76 38.24
CA ARG A 519 -14.35 -13.89 39.12
C ARG A 519 -13.04 -13.56 38.40
N ALA A 520 -12.89 -14.03 37.17
CA ALA A 520 -11.70 -13.75 36.37
C ALA A 520 -11.59 -12.26 36.05
N ALA A 521 -12.69 -11.63 35.62
CA ALA A 521 -12.78 -10.20 35.35
C ALA A 521 -12.46 -9.38 36.61
N ALA A 522 -13.07 -9.71 37.76
CA ALA A 522 -12.78 -9.04 39.03
C ALA A 522 -11.33 -9.20 39.46
N THR A 523 -10.76 -10.40 39.34
CA THR A 523 -9.36 -10.68 39.70
C THR A 523 -8.39 -9.92 38.81
N LEU A 524 -8.62 -9.94 37.49
CA LEU A 524 -7.73 -9.31 36.51
C LEU A 524 -7.77 -7.79 36.56
N MET A 525 -8.95 -7.23 36.83
CA MET A 525 -9.12 -5.80 37.03
C MET A 525 -8.76 -5.35 38.45
N CYS A 526 -8.16 -6.23 39.28
CA CYS A 526 -7.80 -5.93 40.67
C CYS A 526 -8.99 -5.42 41.53
N LEU A 527 -10.21 -5.81 41.18
CA LEU A 527 -11.44 -5.43 41.87
C LEU A 527 -11.62 -6.31 43.11
N GLY A 528 -11.27 -5.79 44.29
CA GLY A 528 -11.76 -6.32 45.56
C GLY A 528 -11.03 -7.53 46.16
N LEU A 529 -9.77 -7.80 45.81
CA LEU A 529 -9.01 -8.90 46.44
C LEU A 529 -8.10 -8.38 47.57
N SER A 530 -8.44 -8.73 48.81
CA SER A 530 -7.42 -8.84 49.87
C SER A 530 -6.63 -10.14 49.65
N SER A 531 -5.31 -10.02 49.66
CA SER A 531 -4.37 -11.06 49.25
C SER A 531 -4.43 -12.31 50.14
N GLY A 532 -5.04 -13.38 49.63
CA GLY A 532 -4.86 -14.73 50.14
C GLY A 532 -3.56 -15.35 49.63
N GLY A 533 -2.41 -14.85 50.11
CA GLY A 533 -1.09 -15.48 49.92
C GLY A 533 -0.08 -14.69 49.09
N GLY A 534 0.78 -13.93 49.77
CA GLY A 534 2.15 -13.65 49.35
C GLY A 534 2.38 -12.68 48.18
N VAL A 535 2.40 -11.39 48.53
CA VAL A 535 3.24 -10.26 48.02
C VAL A 535 2.34 -9.02 47.94
N ALA A 536 2.58 -8.08 48.86
CA ALA A 536 1.85 -6.82 48.94
C ALA A 536 2.32 -5.85 47.85
N LEU A 537 1.41 -5.33 47.04
CA LEU A 537 1.63 -4.15 46.21
C LEU A 537 0.73 -3.01 46.70
N ALA A 538 1.38 -2.06 47.38
CA ALA A 538 1.05 -0.64 47.54
C ALA A 538 -0.23 -0.17 48.30
N PRO A 539 -0.22 1.10 48.80
CA PRO A 539 -0.89 1.50 50.04
C PRO A 539 -2.30 2.09 49.90
N GLN A 540 -2.99 2.11 51.04
CA GLN A 540 -4.29 2.71 51.31
C GLN A 540 -4.40 4.18 50.86
N ASN A 541 -5.07 4.40 49.74
CA ASN A 541 -5.79 5.63 49.37
C ASN A 541 -6.85 5.21 48.33
N THR A 542 -7.97 4.65 48.79
CA THR A 542 -8.97 4.07 47.90
C THR A 542 -9.79 5.16 47.22
N VAL A 543 -9.40 5.54 46.00
CA VAL A 543 -10.32 6.14 45.04
C VAL A 543 -11.50 5.15 44.89
N PRO A 544 -12.76 5.59 44.99
CA PRO A 544 -13.90 4.69 44.83
C PRO A 544 -13.86 4.04 43.44
N THR A 545 -13.95 2.72 43.41
CA THR A 545 -13.92 1.97 42.16
C THR A 545 -15.26 2.09 41.46
N VAL A 546 -15.26 2.80 40.32
CA VAL A 546 -16.42 2.88 39.43
C VAL A 546 -16.16 1.98 38.22
N VAL A 547 -17.05 1.00 38.03
CA VAL A 547 -16.99 -0.01 36.96
C VAL A 547 -18.02 0.32 35.91
N CYS A 548 -17.57 0.48 34.67
CA CYS A 548 -18.44 0.67 33.51
C CYS A 548 -18.59 -0.64 32.73
N ASP A 549 -19.79 -0.94 32.25
CA ASP A 549 -20.06 -2.05 31.32
C ASP A 549 -20.57 -1.48 29.98
N LEU A 550 -19.76 -1.59 28.94
CA LEU A 550 -20.07 -1.12 27.59
C LEU A 550 -20.74 -2.24 26.77
N GLY A 551 -21.98 -2.00 26.35
CA GLY A 551 -22.84 -3.02 25.72
C GLY A 551 -23.47 -3.93 26.77
N CYS A 552 -23.96 -3.36 27.87
CA CYS A 552 -24.35 -4.12 29.06
C CYS A 552 -25.61 -4.97 28.90
N GLY A 553 -26.39 -4.79 27.82
CA GLY A 553 -27.63 -5.52 27.60
C GLY A 553 -28.61 -5.36 28.76
N ASP A 554 -29.11 -6.47 29.29
CA ASP A 554 -30.03 -6.51 30.44
C ASP A 554 -29.38 -6.16 31.78
N GLY A 555 -28.07 -5.87 31.80
CA GLY A 555 -27.33 -5.41 32.97
C GLY A 555 -26.94 -6.51 33.97
N GLU A 556 -27.30 -7.78 33.70
CA GLU A 556 -27.07 -8.89 34.64
C GLU A 556 -25.59 -9.08 34.98
N PHE A 557 -24.68 -8.86 34.03
CA PHE A 557 -23.25 -8.93 34.26
C PHE A 557 -22.79 -7.87 35.27
N LEU A 558 -23.01 -6.59 34.95
CA LEU A 558 -22.61 -5.47 35.80
C LEU A 558 -23.21 -5.58 37.20
N ILE A 559 -24.50 -5.88 37.30
CA ILE A 559 -25.20 -6.05 38.58
C ILE A 559 -24.58 -7.19 39.40
N SER A 560 -24.32 -8.34 38.77
CA SER A 560 -23.71 -9.49 39.44
C SER A 560 -22.25 -9.25 39.83
N LEU A 561 -21.52 -8.47 39.03
CA LEU A 561 -20.14 -8.07 39.33
C LEU A 561 -20.10 -7.12 40.53
N LEU A 562 -20.97 -6.12 40.58
CA LEU A 562 -21.06 -5.17 41.70
C LEU A 562 -21.49 -5.87 42.99
N ASP A 563 -22.51 -6.74 42.92
CA ASP A 563 -22.94 -7.54 44.06
C ASP A 563 -21.80 -8.46 44.56
N HIS A 564 -21.03 -9.04 43.64
CA HIS A 564 -19.85 -9.83 43.99
C HIS A 564 -18.81 -8.97 44.71
N ILE A 565 -18.40 -7.84 44.13
CA ILE A 565 -17.41 -6.92 44.71
C ILE A 565 -17.86 -6.47 46.10
N ASN A 566 -19.09 -5.99 46.24
CA ASN A 566 -19.65 -5.52 47.51
C ASN A 566 -19.71 -6.61 48.59
N LYS A 567 -19.79 -7.90 48.20
CA LYS A 567 -19.76 -9.05 49.12
C LYS A 567 -18.34 -9.52 49.44
N THR A 568 -17.38 -9.33 48.55
CA THR A 568 -16.01 -9.85 48.70
C THR A 568 -14.98 -8.82 49.14
N SER A 569 -15.27 -7.52 49.01
CA SER A 569 -14.39 -6.43 49.43
C SER A 569 -15.05 -5.54 50.49
N ASN A 570 -14.23 -4.82 51.26
CA ASN A 570 -14.70 -3.77 52.18
C ASN A 570 -14.98 -2.44 51.43
N SER A 571 -15.17 -2.46 50.11
CA SER A 571 -15.39 -1.27 49.28
C SER A 571 -16.76 -1.33 48.61
N ILE A 572 -17.51 -0.23 48.65
CA ILE A 572 -18.72 -0.08 47.85
C ILE A 572 -18.30 0.32 46.44
N ALA A 573 -18.62 -0.51 45.45
CA ALA A 573 -18.43 -0.20 44.04
C ALA A 573 -19.71 0.40 43.44
N THR A 574 -19.53 1.38 42.56
CA THR A 574 -20.62 1.98 41.77
C THR A 574 -20.50 1.54 40.31
N GLY A 575 -21.63 1.25 39.68
CA GLY A 575 -21.72 0.83 38.29
C GLY A 575 -22.13 1.94 37.32
N VAL A 576 -21.66 1.85 36.08
CA VAL A 576 -22.23 2.59 34.94
C VAL A 576 -22.50 1.60 33.81
N GLY A 577 -23.76 1.32 33.50
CA GLY A 577 -24.15 0.47 32.38
C GLY A 577 -24.52 1.28 31.16
N ILE A 578 -24.01 0.91 29.98
CA ILE A 578 -24.26 1.63 28.72
C ILE A 578 -24.72 0.67 27.64
N ASP A 579 -25.83 1.00 27.00
CA ASP A 579 -26.38 0.27 25.85
C ASP A 579 -27.18 1.23 24.95
N TYR A 580 -27.40 0.85 23.68
CA TYR A 580 -28.24 1.63 22.78
C TYR A 580 -29.73 1.29 22.94
N ASP A 581 -30.06 0.11 23.49
CA ASP A 581 -31.43 -0.32 23.69
C ASP A 581 -32.03 0.25 24.99
N THR A 582 -32.87 1.28 24.82
CA THR A 582 -33.61 1.93 25.91
C THR A 582 -34.46 0.97 26.77
N ALA A 583 -34.97 -0.13 26.21
CA ALA A 583 -35.78 -1.09 26.94
C ALA A 583 -34.90 -1.97 27.86
N LEU A 584 -33.72 -2.38 27.37
CA LEU A 584 -32.74 -3.12 28.16
C LEU A 584 -32.21 -2.27 29.31
N ILE A 585 -31.85 -1.01 29.05
CA ILE A 585 -31.42 -0.04 30.07
C ILE A 585 -32.47 0.15 31.17
N LYS A 586 -33.76 0.26 30.80
CA LYS A 586 -34.84 0.38 31.78
C LYS A 586 -35.01 -0.90 32.62
N SER A 587 -34.89 -2.07 31.99
CA SER A 587 -34.95 -3.37 32.68
C SER A 587 -33.80 -3.52 33.68
N ALA A 588 -32.59 -3.15 33.26
CA ALA A 588 -31.39 -3.18 34.08
C ALA A 588 -31.52 -2.28 35.32
N GLY A 589 -32.08 -1.07 35.17
CA GLY A 589 -32.36 -0.16 36.29
C GLY A 589 -33.28 -0.76 37.36
N VAL A 590 -34.36 -1.43 36.94
CA VAL A 590 -35.26 -2.12 37.88
C VAL A 590 -34.55 -3.28 38.57
N ALA A 591 -33.76 -4.06 37.83
CA ALA A 591 -32.99 -5.17 38.39
C ALA A 591 -31.94 -4.71 39.40
N SER A 592 -31.26 -3.58 39.13
CA SER A 592 -30.28 -3.01 40.06
C SER A 592 -30.90 -2.53 41.37
N GLU A 593 -32.10 -1.92 41.32
CA GLU A 593 -32.85 -1.52 42.51
C GLU A 593 -33.26 -2.73 43.35
N ILE A 594 -33.75 -3.79 42.71
CA ILE A 594 -34.16 -5.04 43.39
C ILE A 594 -32.96 -5.70 44.09
N ARG A 595 -31.77 -5.69 43.47
CA ARG A 595 -30.57 -6.30 44.04
C ARG A 595 -29.78 -5.36 44.97
N GLY A 596 -30.19 -4.11 45.09
CA GLY A 596 -29.57 -3.12 45.99
C GLY A 596 -28.14 -2.76 45.60
N VAL A 597 -27.81 -2.74 44.30
CA VAL A 597 -26.50 -2.30 43.81
C VAL A 597 -26.56 -0.86 43.31
N ASP A 598 -25.55 -0.06 43.64
CA ASP A 598 -25.45 1.33 43.20
C ASP A 598 -24.98 1.39 41.74
N SER A 599 -25.85 1.83 40.83
CA SER A 599 -25.54 1.88 39.40
C SER A 599 -26.31 2.98 38.68
N GLN A 600 -25.69 3.52 37.63
CA GLN A 600 -26.29 4.47 36.70
C GLN A 600 -26.38 3.81 35.32
N TRP A 601 -27.45 4.10 34.58
CA TRP A 601 -27.69 3.47 33.28
C TRP A 601 -27.87 4.54 32.20
N LEU A 602 -27.05 4.48 31.16
CA LEU A 602 -26.96 5.46 30.10
C LEU A 602 -27.34 4.84 28.76
N VAL A 603 -28.06 5.60 27.94
CA VAL A 603 -28.40 5.21 26.57
C VAL A 603 -27.39 5.84 25.62
N TYR A 604 -26.67 5.04 24.85
CA TYR A 604 -25.67 5.52 23.89
C TYR A 604 -25.62 4.64 22.64
N ASP A 605 -25.70 5.26 21.46
CA ASP A 605 -25.56 4.56 20.18
C ASP A 605 -24.11 4.68 19.67
N PHE A 606 -23.39 3.56 19.64
CA PHE A 606 -22.01 3.50 19.15
C PHE A 606 -21.86 3.76 17.64
N ASN A 607 -22.97 3.80 16.89
CA ASN A 607 -22.97 4.06 15.44
C ASN A 607 -23.20 5.53 15.09
N ASP A 608 -23.69 6.33 16.03
CA ASP A 608 -23.95 7.75 15.82
C ASP A 608 -22.88 8.56 16.57
N ASP A 609 -22.08 9.35 15.84
CA ASP A 609 -20.97 10.13 16.39
C ASP A 609 -21.51 11.39 17.08
N GLN A 610 -22.22 11.18 18.18
CA GLN A 610 -22.81 12.21 19.02
C GLN A 610 -22.35 11.98 20.46
N ASP A 611 -21.85 13.05 21.08
CA ASP A 611 -21.35 13.17 22.45
C ASP A 611 -20.02 12.49 22.82
N ASP A 612 -19.23 13.26 23.57
CA ASP A 612 -17.92 12.87 24.09
C ASP A 612 -18.06 11.92 25.29
N LEU A 613 -18.50 10.70 25.01
CA LEU A 613 -18.72 9.64 26.01
C LEU A 613 -17.50 9.44 26.92
N VAL A 614 -16.30 9.53 26.36
CA VAL A 614 -15.06 9.40 27.12
C VAL A 614 -14.94 10.48 28.20
N ASN A 615 -15.22 11.73 27.87
CA ASN A 615 -15.24 12.81 28.86
C ASN A 615 -16.35 12.63 29.89
N GLN A 616 -17.52 12.10 29.51
CA GLN A 616 -18.56 11.78 30.50
C GLN A 616 -18.09 10.68 31.45
N LEU A 617 -17.56 9.58 30.93
CA LEU A 617 -17.08 8.46 31.73
C LEU A 617 -15.97 8.88 32.69
N ILE A 618 -15.00 9.66 32.24
CA ILE A 618 -13.85 10.07 33.05
C ILE A 618 -14.19 11.21 34.00
N ASN A 619 -14.73 12.33 33.49
CA ASN A 619 -14.84 13.56 34.26
C ASN A 619 -16.13 13.65 35.07
N ILE A 620 -17.22 13.03 34.58
CA ILE A 620 -18.53 13.05 35.26
C ILE A 620 -18.67 11.82 36.14
N HIS A 621 -18.59 10.63 35.54
CA HIS A 621 -18.84 9.37 36.24
C HIS A 621 -17.61 8.81 36.97
N ARG A 622 -16.42 9.37 36.73
CA ARG A 622 -15.16 8.96 37.37
C ARG A 622 -14.87 7.47 37.21
N VAL A 623 -15.17 6.93 36.03
CA VAL A 623 -14.93 5.52 35.69
C VAL A 623 -13.44 5.22 35.81
N THR A 624 -13.15 4.13 36.51
CA THR A 624 -11.78 3.64 36.75
C THR A 624 -11.51 2.33 36.02
N HIS A 625 -12.57 1.54 35.79
CA HIS A 625 -12.51 0.23 35.13
C HIS A 625 -13.65 0.12 34.12
N VAL A 626 -13.37 -0.45 32.96
CA VAL A 626 -14.36 -0.68 31.90
C VAL A 626 -14.31 -2.14 31.50
N PHE A 627 -15.44 -2.82 31.62
CA PHE A 627 -15.68 -4.10 30.98
C PHE A 627 -16.40 -3.89 29.65
N ILE A 628 -16.09 -4.71 28.65
CA ILE A 628 -16.67 -4.61 27.33
C ILE A 628 -17.36 -5.92 26.96
N ALA A 629 -18.69 -5.87 26.88
CA ALA A 629 -19.56 -6.95 26.47
C ALA A 629 -20.05 -6.78 25.02
N LEU A 630 -19.20 -6.28 24.12
CA LEU A 630 -19.52 -6.04 22.72
C LEU A 630 -19.23 -7.26 21.82
N VAL A 631 -20.04 -7.46 20.78
CA VAL A 631 -19.79 -8.51 19.78
C VAL A 631 -18.58 -8.16 18.90
N PRO A 632 -17.92 -9.14 18.24
CA PRO A 632 -16.73 -8.87 17.40
C PRO A 632 -16.93 -7.75 16.37
N LYS A 633 -18.11 -7.64 15.76
CA LYS A 633 -18.43 -6.59 14.80
C LYS A 633 -18.42 -5.18 15.43
N GLN A 634 -18.91 -5.05 16.67
CA GLN A 634 -18.93 -3.78 17.39
C GLN A 634 -17.53 -3.38 17.87
N LEU A 635 -16.71 -4.34 18.34
CA LEU A 635 -15.29 -4.10 18.66
C LEU A 635 -14.44 -3.69 17.44
N ALA A 636 -14.90 -4.03 16.23
CA ALA A 636 -14.26 -3.61 14.99
C ALA A 636 -14.63 -2.19 14.55
N LEU A 637 -15.64 -1.55 15.17
CA LEU A 637 -16.01 -0.18 14.84
C LEU A 637 -14.88 0.79 15.23
N LEU A 638 -14.50 1.66 14.31
CA LEU A 638 -13.45 2.67 14.54
C LEU A 638 -13.81 3.59 15.73
N THR A 639 -15.09 3.93 15.87
CA THR A 639 -15.61 4.75 16.99
C THR A 639 -15.37 4.07 18.34
N VAL A 640 -15.71 2.78 18.45
CA VAL A 640 -15.46 1.99 19.67
C VAL A 640 -13.97 1.92 19.97
N ARG A 641 -13.13 1.62 18.96
CA ARG A 641 -11.65 1.62 19.14
C ARG A 641 -11.11 2.97 19.60
N GLY A 642 -11.66 4.07 19.08
CA GLY A 642 -11.32 5.42 19.50
C GLY A 642 -11.72 5.72 20.94
N ILE A 643 -12.89 5.26 21.39
CA ILE A 643 -13.35 5.38 22.78
C ILE A 643 -12.41 4.62 23.72
N LEU A 644 -12.13 3.35 23.42
CA LEU A 644 -11.29 2.49 24.26
C LEU A 644 -9.85 2.98 24.36
N THR A 645 -9.31 3.46 23.24
CA THR A 645 -7.95 4.03 23.22
C THR A 645 -7.86 5.23 24.15
N ARG A 646 -8.80 6.18 24.05
CA ARG A 646 -8.82 7.38 24.91
C ARG A 646 -9.06 7.06 26.39
N LEU A 647 -9.86 6.03 26.70
CA LEU A 647 -10.06 5.55 28.08
C LEU A 647 -8.76 4.99 28.67
N CYS A 648 -8.08 4.08 27.94
CA CYS A 648 -6.78 3.54 28.34
C CYS A 648 -5.72 4.65 28.49
N GLU A 649 -5.69 5.61 27.56
CA GLU A 649 -4.76 6.75 27.61
C GLU A 649 -4.95 7.58 28.88
N SER A 650 -6.18 7.65 29.39
CA SER A 650 -6.55 8.38 30.60
C SER A 650 -6.38 7.57 31.89
N GLY A 651 -5.79 6.37 31.82
CA GLY A 651 -5.51 5.52 32.97
C GLY A 651 -6.68 4.64 33.42
N VAL A 652 -7.71 4.48 32.60
CA VAL A 652 -8.81 3.54 32.85
C VAL A 652 -8.38 2.12 32.48
N VAL A 653 -8.62 1.16 33.37
CA VAL A 653 -8.33 -0.26 33.11
C VAL A 653 -9.44 -0.83 32.22
N VAL A 654 -9.09 -1.40 31.07
CA VAL A 654 -10.06 -1.94 30.11
C VAL A 654 -9.96 -3.47 30.04
N CYS A 655 -11.07 -4.15 30.27
CA CYS A 655 -11.19 -5.61 30.15
C CYS A 655 -12.17 -5.97 29.04
N CYS A 656 -11.75 -6.82 28.09
CA CYS A 656 -12.59 -7.24 26.98
C CYS A 656 -12.38 -8.70 26.58
N TYR A 657 -13.31 -9.22 25.78
CA TYR A 657 -13.20 -10.55 25.19
C TYR A 657 -12.36 -10.54 23.91
N LYS A 658 -11.46 -11.51 23.81
CA LYS A 658 -10.81 -11.92 22.57
C LYS A 658 -11.45 -13.22 22.06
N PHE A 659 -11.96 -13.18 20.84
CA PHE A 659 -12.73 -14.27 20.24
C PHE A 659 -11.85 -15.16 19.35
N HIS A 660 -11.95 -16.48 19.50
CA HIS A 660 -11.29 -17.44 18.62
C HIS A 660 -12.02 -17.52 17.25
N PRO A 661 -11.33 -17.82 16.13
CA PRO A 661 -11.94 -17.88 14.80
C PRO A 661 -13.15 -18.78 14.64
N LEU A 662 -13.23 -19.84 15.46
CA LEU A 662 -14.32 -20.81 15.44
C LEU A 662 -15.51 -20.43 16.34
N TYR A 663 -15.49 -19.24 16.95
CA TYR A 663 -16.49 -18.80 17.94
C TYR A 663 -17.94 -18.91 17.43
N LEU A 664 -18.17 -18.67 16.13
CA LEU A 664 -19.50 -18.76 15.53
C LEU A 664 -19.94 -20.19 15.15
N THR A 665 -19.11 -21.21 15.40
CA THR A 665 -19.49 -22.60 15.13
C THR A 665 -20.47 -23.12 16.20
N PRO A 666 -21.41 -24.03 15.86
CA PRO A 666 -22.44 -24.51 16.80
C PRO A 666 -21.91 -25.35 17.98
N VAL A 667 -20.61 -25.64 18.01
CA VAL A 667 -20.01 -26.62 18.92
C VAL A 667 -18.91 -25.93 19.73
N LYS A 668 -19.15 -25.76 21.03
CA LYS A 668 -18.20 -25.31 22.09
C LYS A 668 -17.85 -23.80 22.12
N ARG A 669 -18.84 -22.93 22.23
CA ARG A 669 -18.66 -21.46 22.35
C ARG A 669 -17.87 -21.03 23.60
N ASP A 670 -18.07 -21.71 24.72
CA ASP A 670 -17.52 -21.34 26.04
C ASP A 670 -16.00 -21.55 26.18
N VAL A 671 -15.36 -22.20 25.19
CA VAL A 671 -13.92 -22.53 25.19
C VAL A 671 -13.14 -21.72 24.13
N LEU A 672 -13.82 -20.78 23.49
CA LEU A 672 -13.38 -20.03 22.32
C LEU A 672 -13.27 -18.52 22.61
N MET A 673 -13.21 -18.14 23.89
CA MET A 673 -13.08 -16.76 24.36
C MET A 673 -11.96 -16.66 25.40
N ASP A 674 -11.12 -15.64 25.26
CA ASP A 674 -10.12 -15.25 26.26
C ASP A 674 -10.49 -13.88 26.82
N LEU A 675 -10.29 -13.67 28.13
CA LEU A 675 -10.36 -12.32 28.72
C LEU A 675 -9.00 -11.65 28.58
N VAL A 676 -9.01 -10.40 28.14
CA VAL A 676 -7.82 -9.57 27.95
C VAL A 676 -7.97 -8.30 28.77
N VAL A 677 -6.97 -7.97 29.58
CA VAL A 677 -6.90 -6.70 30.31
C VAL A 677 -5.80 -5.82 29.75
N TYR A 678 -6.16 -4.57 29.53
CA TYR A 678 -5.29 -3.48 29.12
C TYR A 678 -5.19 -2.47 30.26
N ASP A 679 -3.98 -2.29 30.77
CA ASP A 679 -3.67 -1.34 31.83
C ASP A 679 -2.38 -0.58 31.49
N ARG A 680 -2.46 0.75 31.44
CA ARG A 680 -1.32 1.62 31.13
C ARG A 680 -0.36 1.75 32.32
N THR A 681 -0.84 1.55 33.55
CA THR A 681 -0.03 1.69 34.77
C THR A 681 0.98 0.56 34.96
N SER A 682 0.78 -0.57 34.27
CA SER A 682 1.67 -1.74 34.24
C SER A 682 2.55 -1.79 32.97
N CYS A 683 2.98 -0.63 32.45
CA CYS A 683 3.87 -0.50 31.28
C CYS A 683 3.32 -1.11 29.97
N GLY A 684 1.99 -1.24 29.82
CA GLY A 684 1.37 -1.76 28.61
C GLY A 684 1.36 -3.28 28.49
N GLU A 685 1.52 -4.01 29.60
CA GLU A 685 1.36 -5.47 29.61
C GLU A 685 -0.10 -5.87 29.31
N VAL A 686 -0.26 -6.79 28.36
CA VAL A 686 -1.56 -7.40 28.02
C VAL A 686 -1.67 -8.73 28.77
N ILE A 687 -2.51 -8.79 29.80
CA ILE A 687 -2.74 -10.04 30.55
C ILE A 687 -3.89 -10.79 29.87
N THR A 688 -3.63 -12.03 29.43
CA THR A 688 -4.64 -12.88 28.77
C THR A 688 -4.99 -14.09 29.65
N VAL A 689 -6.27 -14.29 29.98
CA VAL A 689 -6.74 -15.45 30.75
C VAL A 689 -7.74 -16.28 29.95
N LYS A 690 -7.49 -17.59 29.92
CA LYS A 690 -8.45 -18.57 29.41
C LYS A 690 -9.55 -18.81 30.42
N VAL A 691 -10.78 -18.48 30.02
CA VAL A 691 -11.97 -18.76 30.82
C VAL A 691 -12.66 -20.00 30.24
N SER A 692 -13.01 -20.96 31.11
CA SER A 692 -13.84 -22.10 30.73
C SER A 692 -15.00 -22.23 31.70
N SER A 693 -16.12 -22.81 31.26
CA SER A 693 -17.29 -23.10 32.11
C SER A 693 -16.99 -24.00 33.32
N VAL A 694 -15.81 -24.65 33.34
CA VAL A 694 -15.34 -25.55 34.40
C VAL A 694 -14.23 -24.91 35.28
N GLY A 695 -13.87 -23.65 35.03
CA GLY A 695 -12.90 -22.88 35.82
C GLY A 695 -11.98 -21.97 34.98
N ALA A 696 -11.43 -20.92 35.60
CA ALA A 696 -10.44 -20.03 34.99
C ALA A 696 -9.01 -20.53 35.29
N LYS A 697 -8.15 -20.61 34.27
CA LYS A 697 -6.70 -20.85 34.45
C LYS A 697 -5.95 -19.69 33.82
N ALA A 698 -5.31 -18.86 34.63
CA ALA A 698 -4.36 -17.84 34.17
C ALA A 698 -3.16 -18.52 33.49
N LYS A 699 -2.63 -17.90 32.43
CA LYS A 699 -1.49 -18.42 31.68
C LYS A 699 -0.37 -17.40 31.64
#